data_AF-A0A939IM91-F1
#
_entry.id   AF-A0A939IM91-F1
#
_cell.length_a   1.000
_cell.length_b   1.000
_cell.length_c   1.000
_cell.angle_alpha   90.00
_cell.angle_beta   90.00
_cell.angle_gamma   90.00
#
_symmetry.space_group_name_H-M   'P 1'
#
loop_
_entity.id
_entity.type
_entity.pdbx_description
1 polymer ?
#
loop_
_entity_poly.entity_id
_entity_poly.type
_entity_poly.pdbx_seq_one_letter_code
_entity_poly.pdbx_strand_id
1 'polypeptide(L)'
;MHRFNLTFKGKIQPGYSPDKVKQRFAALLGIDNPAFLARCFSGEPLVLRSDLDRKTAADLFHQLSKLGVVAELVRDDTVAQPAPNADGSGARAGAVPERESDHIDQKWAVSSANLERDAAERARERVRAEREALEESRRQAEAARQRAAEDAARRTRAEAEARAEARRQEKAQAARRKARAKAEARRARAEARARAAVPPPPPNPYALSPFRATSALRERPRRARAQKRRYLLLTTCALLALVAALAARVLLPQAEPITGARAVAALHGGGLLLLTPDALLLHDRAGVGSESLPLSTLGLSTASAVLALPESTDYLLVGRLESADDGEPPGAESVWRCALAPPDCAPFGPRGAAPAAQVAHPFTGMVLQAFGEPGRLRKLGAGGEEVAVADRAFASPPSLLPRDGLLYSNSPDGPALSVLRYEDEALGQQLDEILLLAPPALALGRERVGDFGYLGEKWWAILYHPQTGDRGLYLFDDQWAFLRQLPLPAGFRPQQVLAWGQKLLVLDPEQPALQRFNGDGQAEAPLRSDLLEALISEGERARWLWGLLWQALVTALCLLAAGAAALSYLQHLRGIAFNPGQLRGAEPIEGGGDRIVWLDRSPARDPRLRRLTRLYLACACLALVAAIIARVDVHHMAALLVLLAGPAGALGLYLRSPAGHIGVLGDSLLLVDHRNTYHLGGGARILYHGWFLMIDDVLVHAGPAWAPAFPESQLEQWIVPMAQRGVRVDRRAVLARLVEGRHPLVLGAGMVLAAAVAAASIALLG
;
A
#
# COMPACT_ATOMS: atom_id res chain seq x y z
N MET A 1 -32.69 25.23 3.61
CA MET A 1 -32.06 24.43 4.69
C MET A 1 -31.12 25.35 5.43
N HIS A 2 -31.00 25.23 6.76
CA HIS A 2 -30.04 26.04 7.52
C HIS A 2 -28.61 25.54 7.28
N ARG A 3 -27.70 26.48 7.10
CA ARG A 3 -26.26 26.28 6.89
C ARG A 3 -25.53 26.76 8.14
N PHE A 4 -24.41 26.12 8.46
CA PHE A 4 -23.70 26.35 9.72
C PHE A 4 -22.21 26.63 9.49
N ASN A 5 -21.69 27.59 10.23
CA ASN A 5 -20.28 27.96 10.27
C ASN A 5 -19.69 27.50 11.61
N LEU A 6 -18.60 26.76 11.55
CA LEU A 6 -17.92 26.18 12.70
C LEU A 6 -16.77 27.11 13.12
N THR A 7 -16.96 27.85 14.22
CA THR A 7 -16.02 28.85 14.71
C THR A 7 -15.23 28.32 15.91
N PHE A 8 -13.95 28.63 15.97
CA PHE A 8 -13.05 28.29 17.07
C PHE A 8 -12.39 29.54 17.63
N LYS A 9 -12.26 29.62 18.97
CA LYS A 9 -11.78 30.81 19.70
C LYS A 9 -10.48 30.54 20.48
N GLY A 10 -9.62 29.64 19.98
CA GLY A 10 -8.36 29.24 20.62
C GLY A 10 -8.46 28.46 21.95
N LYS A 11 -9.65 28.36 22.57
CA LYS A 11 -9.83 27.84 23.93
C LYS A 11 -9.80 26.31 24.02
N ILE A 12 -9.00 25.80 24.95
CA ILE A 12 -8.87 24.39 25.31
C ILE A 12 -9.65 24.13 26.60
N GLN A 13 -10.29 22.97 26.71
CA GLN A 13 -11.07 22.56 27.86
C GLN A 13 -10.16 22.20 29.06
N PRO A 14 -10.48 22.62 30.31
CA PRO A 14 -9.68 22.27 31.47
C PRO A 14 -9.55 20.75 31.64
N GLY A 15 -8.35 20.31 32.06
CA GLY A 15 -7.97 18.89 32.18
C GLY A 15 -7.27 18.30 30.96
N TYR A 16 -7.23 18.99 29.81
CA TYR A 16 -6.53 18.53 28.61
C TYR A 16 -5.16 19.20 28.44
N SER A 17 -4.11 18.41 28.19
CA SER A 17 -2.75 18.93 27.97
C SER A 17 -2.63 19.66 26.62
N PRO A 18 -2.20 20.94 26.58
CA PRO A 18 -2.40 21.81 25.41
C PRO A 18 -1.74 21.29 24.14
N ASP A 19 -0.54 20.72 24.22
CA ASP A 19 0.23 20.39 23.02
C ASP A 19 -0.27 19.09 22.34
N LYS A 20 -0.77 18.13 23.12
CA LYS A 20 -1.51 16.97 22.58
C LYS A 20 -2.83 17.38 21.93
N VAL A 21 -3.46 18.46 22.41
CA VAL A 21 -4.67 19.03 21.78
C VAL A 21 -4.31 19.70 20.45
N LYS A 22 -3.27 20.55 20.42
CA LYS A 22 -2.76 21.19 19.18
C LYS A 22 -2.40 20.15 18.11
N GLN A 23 -1.63 19.11 18.48
CA GLN A 23 -1.24 18.02 17.57
C GLN A 23 -2.47 17.28 17.00
N ARG A 24 -3.43 16.89 17.84
CA ARG A 24 -4.65 16.19 17.39
C ARG A 24 -5.60 17.07 16.58
N PHE A 25 -5.66 18.37 16.89
CA PHE A 25 -6.42 19.36 16.14
C PHE A 25 -5.83 19.56 14.73
N ALA A 26 -4.50 19.67 14.62
CA ALA A 26 -3.79 19.73 13.34
C ALA A 26 -4.07 18.47 12.48
N ALA A 27 -3.95 17.28 13.08
CA ALA A 27 -4.21 16.01 12.41
C ALA A 27 -5.69 15.82 11.98
N LEU A 28 -6.67 16.33 12.76
CA LEU A 28 -8.09 16.25 12.39
C LEU A 28 -8.44 17.16 11.21
N LEU A 29 -7.75 18.29 11.05
CA LEU A 29 -8.05 19.32 10.04
C LEU A 29 -7.11 19.31 8.83
N GLY A 30 -6.01 18.55 8.86
CA GLY A 30 -4.98 18.55 7.81
C GLY A 30 -4.16 19.83 7.79
N ILE A 31 -3.68 20.28 8.96
CA ILE A 31 -2.90 21.52 9.11
C ILE A 31 -1.42 21.18 9.30
N ASP A 32 -0.68 21.11 8.21
CA ASP A 32 0.76 20.79 8.23
C ASP A 32 1.64 22.03 8.54
N ASN A 33 1.09 23.24 8.47
CA ASN A 33 1.81 24.48 8.70
C ASN A 33 1.80 24.90 10.19
N PRO A 34 2.95 24.88 10.91
CA PRO A 34 3.00 25.19 12.34
C PRO A 34 2.72 26.66 12.67
N ALA A 35 3.01 27.60 11.77
CA ALA A 35 2.71 29.02 11.97
C ALA A 35 1.20 29.30 11.85
N PHE A 36 0.51 28.60 10.93
CA PHE A 36 -0.95 28.65 10.86
C PHE A 36 -1.60 28.00 12.09
N LEU A 37 -1.07 26.84 12.54
CA LEU A 37 -1.51 26.18 13.77
C LEU A 37 -1.35 27.09 15.00
N ALA A 38 -0.21 27.79 15.13
CA ALA A 38 -0.02 28.78 16.19
C ALA A 38 -1.10 29.89 16.14
N ARG A 39 -1.41 30.41 14.95
CA ARG A 39 -2.47 31.42 14.77
C ARG A 39 -3.87 30.90 15.10
N CYS A 40 -4.17 29.62 14.89
CA CYS A 40 -5.44 29.02 15.33
C CYS A 40 -5.66 29.06 16.86
N PHE A 41 -4.59 29.17 17.65
CA PHE A 41 -4.63 29.23 19.12
C PHE A 41 -4.27 30.63 19.66
N SER A 42 -4.32 31.69 18.85
CA SER A 42 -4.11 33.09 19.30
C SER A 42 -5.20 33.60 20.25
N GLY A 43 -6.38 32.96 20.25
CA GLY A 43 -7.58 33.42 20.95
C GLY A 43 -8.58 34.19 20.08
N GLU A 44 -8.18 34.56 18.85
CA GLU A 44 -9.07 35.18 17.87
C GLU A 44 -10.14 34.19 17.35
N PRO A 45 -11.36 34.66 17.00
CA PRO A 45 -12.42 33.82 16.47
C PRO A 45 -12.16 33.44 15.00
N LEU A 46 -11.62 32.25 14.76
CA LEU A 46 -11.37 31.71 13.42
C LEU A 46 -12.51 30.79 12.97
N VAL A 47 -13.09 31.03 11.79
CA VAL A 47 -14.02 30.08 11.14
C VAL A 47 -13.20 28.94 10.53
N LEU A 48 -13.37 27.72 11.05
CA LEU A 48 -12.63 26.54 10.59
C LEU A 48 -13.22 25.98 9.29
N ARG A 49 -14.55 25.94 9.18
CA ARG A 49 -15.30 25.65 7.96
C ARG A 49 -16.63 26.39 7.97
N SER A 50 -17.01 26.94 6.83
CA SER A 50 -18.32 27.52 6.56
C SER A 50 -19.20 26.57 5.74
N ASP A 51 -20.47 26.94 5.58
CA ASP A 51 -21.45 26.25 4.72
C ASP A 51 -21.65 24.74 5.00
N LEU A 52 -21.58 24.35 6.27
CA LEU A 52 -21.81 22.96 6.68
C LEU A 52 -23.30 22.64 6.77
N ASP A 53 -23.68 21.46 6.29
CA ASP A 53 -25.01 20.90 6.55
C ASP A 53 -25.14 20.48 8.02
N ARG A 54 -26.38 20.42 8.53
CA ARG A 54 -26.67 20.14 9.94
C ARG A 54 -26.03 18.83 10.47
N LYS A 55 -25.86 17.80 9.64
CA LYS A 55 -25.25 16.54 10.07
C LYS A 55 -23.74 16.68 10.16
N THR A 56 -23.07 17.09 9.09
CA THR A 56 -21.60 17.25 9.07
C THR A 56 -21.13 18.28 10.10
N ALA A 57 -21.91 19.35 10.32
CA ALA A 57 -21.69 20.32 11.38
C ALA A 57 -21.70 19.70 12.79
N ALA A 58 -22.69 18.85 13.08
CA ALA A 58 -22.81 18.17 14.38
C ALA A 58 -21.73 17.10 14.59
N ASP A 59 -21.41 16.32 13.55
CA ASP A 59 -20.37 15.29 13.60
C ASP A 59 -18.98 15.91 13.85
N LEU A 60 -18.63 17.01 13.14
CA LEU A 60 -17.38 17.74 13.36
C LEU A 60 -17.31 18.44 14.72
N PHE A 61 -18.40 19.09 15.15
CA PHE A 61 -18.47 19.71 16.48
C PHE A 61 -18.22 18.68 17.59
N HIS A 62 -18.84 17.50 17.50
CA HIS A 62 -18.68 16.42 18.47
C HIS A 62 -17.25 15.83 18.46
N GLN A 63 -16.59 15.76 17.31
CA GLN A 63 -15.19 15.35 17.21
C GLN A 63 -14.24 16.35 17.86
N LEU A 64 -14.43 17.66 17.63
CA LEU A 64 -13.63 18.71 18.28
C LEU A 64 -13.84 18.73 19.81
N SER A 65 -15.08 18.59 20.29
CA SER A 65 -15.35 18.47 21.73
C SER A 65 -14.62 17.28 22.36
N LYS A 66 -14.56 16.13 21.67
CA LYS A 66 -13.81 14.94 22.12
C LYS A 66 -12.29 15.15 22.17
N LEU A 67 -11.75 16.12 21.42
CA LEU A 67 -10.35 16.53 21.50
C LEU A 67 -10.07 17.55 22.61
N GLY A 68 -11.08 17.97 23.39
CA GLY A 68 -10.94 19.03 24.40
C GLY A 68 -10.91 20.44 23.80
N VAL A 69 -11.47 20.63 22.60
CA VAL A 69 -11.45 21.90 21.87
C VAL A 69 -12.82 22.60 21.99
N VAL A 70 -12.83 23.85 22.47
CA VAL A 70 -14.07 24.64 22.63
C VAL A 70 -14.41 25.35 21.32
N ALA A 71 -15.15 24.65 20.46
CA ALA A 71 -15.74 25.19 19.25
C ALA A 71 -17.17 25.72 19.49
N GLU A 72 -17.67 26.52 18.55
CA GLU A 72 -19.00 27.13 18.57
C GLU A 72 -19.65 26.99 17.18
N LEU A 73 -20.95 26.68 17.14
CA LEU A 73 -21.66 26.45 15.89
C LEU A 73 -22.62 27.60 15.58
N VAL A 74 -22.16 28.54 14.76
CA VAL A 74 -22.95 29.71 14.34
C VAL A 74 -23.82 29.32 13.15
N ARG A 75 -25.10 29.70 13.16
CA ARG A 75 -26.00 29.51 12.03
C ARG A 75 -25.86 30.70 11.07
N ASP A 76 -25.71 30.42 9.78
CA ASP A 76 -25.61 31.44 8.74
C ASP A 76 -27.01 31.77 8.20
N ASP A 77 -27.55 32.92 8.61
CA ASP A 77 -28.85 33.46 8.20
C ASP A 77 -28.67 34.76 7.39
N THR A 78 -27.88 34.69 6.31
CA THR A 78 -27.62 35.83 5.42
C THR A 78 -28.70 36.03 4.35
N VAL A 79 -29.60 36.99 4.60
CA VAL A 79 -30.38 37.72 3.59
C VAL A 79 -30.10 39.22 3.79
N ALA A 80 -30.14 40.01 2.71
CA ALA A 80 -29.47 41.32 2.65
C ALA A 80 -30.31 42.53 3.15
N GLN A 81 -29.60 43.63 3.43
CA GLN A 81 -30.07 45.03 3.60
C GLN A 81 -30.86 45.37 4.89
N PRO A 82 -30.91 46.66 5.30
CA PRO A 82 -29.87 47.69 5.27
C PRO A 82 -29.76 48.44 6.63
N ALA A 83 -29.10 49.60 6.65
CA ALA A 83 -29.05 50.54 7.78
C ALA A 83 -29.02 51.99 7.24
N PRO A 84 -29.22 53.04 8.06
CA PRO A 84 -30.12 53.17 9.23
C PRO A 84 -31.08 54.37 9.09
N ASN A 85 -31.98 54.61 10.06
CA ASN A 85 -32.42 55.97 10.47
C ASN A 85 -33.23 55.92 11.79
N ALA A 86 -33.50 57.10 12.37
CA ALA A 86 -33.98 57.27 13.75
C ALA A 86 -35.37 57.94 13.89
N ASP A 87 -35.80 58.02 15.16
CA ASP A 87 -36.82 58.90 15.80
C ASP A 87 -38.21 58.35 16.16
N GLY A 88 -38.71 58.79 17.33
CA GLY A 88 -40.15 59.09 17.51
C GLY A 88 -40.97 58.39 18.61
N SER A 89 -40.65 58.56 19.91
CA SER A 89 -41.58 58.44 21.08
C SER A 89 -42.22 57.05 21.39
N GLY A 90 -42.73 56.76 22.61
CA GLY A 90 -42.62 57.44 23.91
C GLY A 90 -43.65 56.96 24.97
N ALA A 91 -43.28 57.01 26.27
CA ALA A 91 -44.14 56.93 27.49
C ALA A 91 -44.94 55.60 27.75
N ARG A 92 -45.33 55.20 28.98
CA ARG A 92 -45.17 55.76 30.36
C ARG A 92 -45.45 54.67 31.45
N ALA A 93 -44.73 54.72 32.59
CA ALA A 93 -45.07 54.22 33.97
C ALA A 93 -45.56 52.76 34.18
N GLY A 94 -45.40 52.10 35.34
CA GLY A 94 -44.76 52.35 36.66
C GLY A 94 -44.84 51.04 37.50
N ALA A 95 -44.48 50.90 38.78
CA ALA A 95 -43.85 51.75 39.80
C ALA A 95 -43.20 50.88 40.93
N VAL A 96 -42.60 51.51 41.97
CA VAL A 96 -41.64 50.96 42.97
C VAL A 96 -41.95 51.65 44.34
N PRO A 97 -41.91 51.03 45.57
CA PRO A 97 -40.63 50.72 46.27
C PRO A 97 -40.54 49.67 47.43
N GLU A 98 -39.28 49.25 47.69
CA GLU A 98 -38.49 49.13 48.97
C GLU A 98 -39.04 48.62 50.32
N ARG A 99 -38.19 47.88 51.06
CA ARG A 99 -37.53 48.22 52.38
C ARG A 99 -36.56 47.08 52.83
N GLU A 100 -35.39 47.24 53.50
CA GLU A 100 -34.95 47.99 54.74
C GLU A 100 -35.35 47.24 56.03
N SER A 101 -34.50 46.84 57.01
CA SER A 101 -33.02 46.79 57.30
C SER A 101 -32.77 45.61 58.30
N ASP A 102 -31.62 45.09 58.83
CA ASP A 102 -30.15 45.27 58.98
C ASP A 102 -29.73 45.14 60.51
N HIS A 103 -28.45 44.79 60.80
CA HIS A 103 -27.66 44.90 62.06
C HIS A 103 -27.78 43.91 63.27
N ILE A 104 -26.82 42.97 63.34
CA ILE A 104 -25.72 42.73 64.34
C ILE A 104 -25.80 43.28 65.79
N ASP A 105 -25.55 42.43 66.83
CA ASP A 105 -24.54 42.52 67.95
C ASP A 105 -24.90 41.59 69.15
N GLN A 106 -24.18 41.56 70.30
CA GLN A 106 -22.89 40.94 70.68
C GLN A 106 -22.85 40.71 72.23
N LYS A 107 -22.18 39.63 72.67
CA LYS A 107 -21.43 39.44 73.97
C LYS A 107 -22.09 39.41 75.38
N TRP A 108 -21.58 38.41 76.15
CA TRP A 108 -21.23 38.41 77.61
C TRP A 108 -22.35 38.40 78.69
N ALA A 109 -22.15 37.94 79.95
CA ALA A 109 -21.25 36.91 80.53
C ALA A 109 -21.59 36.62 82.04
N VAL A 110 -20.99 35.56 82.61
CA VAL A 110 -20.75 35.27 84.06
C VAL A 110 -21.90 34.78 84.99
N SER A 111 -21.71 33.56 85.51
CA SER A 111 -22.02 33.00 86.86
C SER A 111 -23.27 33.43 87.67
N SER A 112 -24.11 32.46 88.05
CA SER A 112 -24.00 31.78 89.36
C SER A 112 -25.08 30.69 89.56
N ALA A 113 -24.77 29.66 90.36
CA ALA A 113 -25.66 28.51 90.56
C ALA A 113 -26.65 28.73 91.73
N ASN A 114 -27.94 28.45 91.49
CA ASN A 114 -28.96 28.05 92.48
C ASN A 114 -30.40 27.94 91.90
N LEU A 115 -30.64 28.27 90.63
CA LEU A 115 -31.98 28.33 90.00
C LEU A 115 -32.47 27.02 89.32
N GLU A 116 -31.79 25.89 89.51
CA GLU A 116 -31.93 24.73 88.62
C GLU A 116 -33.13 23.80 88.86
N ARG A 117 -33.90 23.97 89.94
CA ARG A 117 -34.99 23.01 90.30
C ARG A 117 -36.35 23.34 89.67
N ASP A 118 -36.77 24.61 89.65
CA ASP A 118 -38.13 24.98 89.21
C ASP A 118 -38.27 25.12 87.68
N ALA A 119 -37.16 25.31 86.96
CA ALA A 119 -37.15 25.40 85.50
C ALA A 119 -37.33 24.04 84.81
N ALA A 120 -36.94 22.95 85.47
CA ALA A 120 -36.86 21.61 84.89
C ALA A 120 -38.23 20.97 84.60
N GLU A 121 -39.29 21.41 85.28
CA GLU A 121 -40.63 20.82 85.16
C GLU A 121 -41.41 21.43 83.98
N ARG A 122 -41.46 22.77 83.89
CA ARG A 122 -42.12 23.51 82.79
C ARG A 122 -41.50 23.23 81.42
N ALA A 123 -40.23 22.81 81.37
CA ALA A 123 -39.57 22.38 80.14
C ALA A 123 -40.15 21.05 79.59
N ARG A 124 -40.57 20.12 80.47
CA ARG A 124 -41.03 18.78 80.07
C ARG A 124 -42.41 18.82 79.41
N GLU A 125 -43.29 19.69 79.88
CA GLU A 125 -44.63 19.86 79.30
C GLU A 125 -44.56 20.45 77.88
N ARG A 126 -43.72 21.47 77.67
CA ARG A 126 -43.51 22.08 76.34
C ARG A 126 -43.01 21.06 75.32
N VAL A 127 -41.99 20.27 75.68
CA VAL A 127 -41.43 19.22 74.81
C VAL A 127 -42.46 18.13 74.46
N ARG A 128 -43.49 17.92 75.31
CA ARG A 128 -44.57 16.97 75.02
C ARG A 128 -45.56 17.53 73.99
N ALA A 129 -46.08 18.73 74.21
CA ALA A 129 -46.99 19.40 73.28
C ALA A 129 -46.35 19.65 71.90
N GLU A 130 -45.07 20.02 71.88
CA GLU A 130 -44.30 20.26 70.65
C GLU A 130 -44.08 18.97 69.83
N ARG A 131 -43.90 17.82 70.50
CA ARG A 131 -43.85 16.51 69.83
C ARG A 131 -45.19 16.11 69.20
N GLU A 132 -46.29 16.30 69.92
CA GLU A 132 -47.63 15.93 69.46
C GLU A 132 -48.02 16.77 68.22
N ALA A 133 -47.75 18.08 68.23
CA ALA A 133 -47.92 18.95 67.05
C ALA A 133 -47.00 18.57 65.87
N LEU A 134 -45.76 18.14 66.13
CA LEU A 134 -44.83 17.69 65.09
C LEU A 134 -45.28 16.37 64.44
N GLU A 135 -45.87 15.45 65.21
CA GLU A 135 -46.42 14.20 64.67
C GLU A 135 -47.65 14.44 63.77
N GLU A 136 -48.58 15.33 64.16
CA GLU A 136 -49.71 15.68 63.30
C GLU A 136 -49.26 16.35 62.00
N SER A 137 -48.32 17.30 62.10
CA SER A 137 -47.70 17.95 60.93
C SER A 137 -47.07 16.94 59.97
N ARG A 138 -46.34 15.95 60.50
CA ARG A 138 -45.78 14.85 59.69
C ARG A 138 -46.85 14.01 59.02
N ARG A 139 -47.91 13.60 59.73
CA ARG A 139 -49.01 12.80 59.16
C ARG A 139 -49.72 13.56 58.03
N GLN A 140 -49.94 14.86 58.17
CA GLN A 140 -50.51 15.70 57.11
C GLN A 140 -49.56 15.83 55.90
N ALA A 141 -48.26 16.04 56.13
CA ALA A 141 -47.25 16.12 55.07
C ALA A 141 -47.07 14.79 54.31
N GLU A 142 -47.11 13.65 55.01
CA GLU A 142 -47.02 12.31 54.41
C GLU A 142 -48.28 11.98 53.59
N ALA A 143 -49.48 12.32 54.09
CA ALA A 143 -50.73 12.19 53.33
C ALA A 143 -50.79 13.08 52.07
N ALA A 144 -50.27 14.32 52.16
CA ALA A 144 -50.16 15.21 51.01
C ALA A 144 -49.19 14.66 49.94
N ARG A 145 -48.06 14.09 50.35
CA ARG A 145 -47.09 13.43 49.45
C ARG A 145 -47.69 12.21 48.76
N GLN A 146 -48.48 11.39 49.46
CA GLN A 146 -49.16 10.23 48.86
C GLN A 146 -50.13 10.66 47.74
N ARG A 147 -51.00 11.65 47.99
CA ARG A 147 -51.93 12.17 46.96
C ARG A 147 -51.19 12.74 45.75
N ALA A 148 -50.14 13.53 45.96
CA ALA A 148 -49.33 14.07 44.87
C ALA A 148 -48.64 12.97 44.03
N ALA A 149 -48.22 11.86 44.67
CA ALA A 149 -47.65 10.71 43.98
C ALA A 149 -48.70 9.93 43.15
N GLU A 150 -49.92 9.77 43.67
CA GLU A 150 -51.02 9.12 42.92
C GLU A 150 -51.46 9.95 41.70
N ASP A 151 -51.56 11.29 41.83
CA ASP A 151 -51.88 12.16 40.70
C ASP A 151 -50.77 12.16 39.63
N ALA A 152 -49.49 12.12 40.03
CA ALA A 152 -48.37 11.94 39.11
C ALA A 152 -48.42 10.58 38.40
N ALA A 153 -48.79 9.51 39.12
CA ALA A 153 -48.98 8.17 38.55
C ALA A 153 -50.18 8.10 37.59
N ARG A 154 -51.26 8.83 37.84
CA ARG A 154 -52.41 8.96 36.92
C ARG A 154 -52.03 9.71 35.64
N ARG A 155 -51.37 10.87 35.76
CA ARG A 155 -50.93 11.68 34.60
C ARG A 155 -49.96 10.91 33.69
N THR A 156 -48.96 10.25 34.28
CA THR A 156 -47.97 9.46 33.50
C THR A 156 -48.58 8.27 32.78
N ARG A 157 -49.60 7.60 33.35
CA ARG A 157 -50.36 6.55 32.65
C ARG A 157 -51.17 7.11 31.48
N ALA A 158 -51.94 8.18 31.69
CA ALA A 158 -52.72 8.83 30.64
C ALA A 158 -51.85 9.31 29.46
N GLU A 159 -50.68 9.89 29.74
CA GLU A 159 -49.71 10.26 28.71
C GLU A 159 -49.14 9.05 27.96
N ALA A 160 -48.86 7.94 28.65
CA ALA A 160 -48.35 6.73 28.02
C ALA A 160 -49.40 6.11 27.07
N GLU A 161 -50.67 6.10 27.47
CA GLU A 161 -51.80 5.61 26.67
C GLU A 161 -52.02 6.51 25.43
N ALA A 162 -52.09 7.83 25.60
CA ALA A 162 -52.20 8.77 24.48
C ALA A 162 -51.05 8.63 23.46
N ARG A 163 -49.80 8.47 23.94
CA ARG A 163 -48.62 8.22 23.09
C ARG A 163 -48.70 6.85 22.39
N ALA A 164 -49.30 5.84 23.01
CA ALA A 164 -49.52 4.52 22.40
C ALA A 164 -50.59 4.56 21.30
N GLU A 165 -51.69 5.30 21.51
CA GLU A 165 -52.75 5.48 20.52
C GLU A 165 -52.28 6.29 19.31
N ALA A 166 -51.57 7.40 19.51
CA ALA A 166 -50.95 8.17 18.42
C ALA A 166 -50.06 7.29 17.53
N ARG A 167 -49.22 6.44 18.14
CA ARG A 167 -48.38 5.46 17.44
C ARG A 167 -49.18 4.36 16.72
N ARG A 168 -50.36 3.96 17.22
CA ARG A 168 -51.28 3.04 16.53
C ARG A 168 -51.89 3.71 15.30
N GLN A 169 -52.37 4.95 15.43
CA GLN A 169 -52.95 5.73 14.32
C GLN A 169 -51.91 6.01 13.22
N GLU A 170 -50.70 6.44 13.58
CA GLU A 170 -49.60 6.68 12.64
C GLU A 170 -49.25 5.41 11.84
N LYS A 171 -49.09 4.27 12.53
CA LYS A 171 -48.85 2.97 11.87
C LYS A 171 -50.00 2.57 10.93
N ALA A 172 -51.25 2.82 11.32
CA ALA A 172 -52.41 2.55 10.47
C ALA A 172 -52.45 3.45 9.23
N GLN A 173 -52.12 4.74 9.36
CA GLN A 173 -52.01 5.66 8.22
C GLN A 173 -50.85 5.28 7.29
N ALA A 174 -49.68 4.93 7.83
CA ALA A 174 -48.54 4.45 7.05
C ALA A 174 -48.87 3.15 6.29
N ALA A 175 -49.58 2.21 6.92
CA ALA A 175 -50.07 0.99 6.29
C ALA A 175 -51.06 1.29 5.15
N ARG A 176 -52.03 2.20 5.36
CA ARG A 176 -52.98 2.64 4.30
C ARG A 176 -52.26 3.31 3.13
N ARG A 177 -51.30 4.21 3.37
CA ARG A 177 -50.46 4.84 2.33
C ARG A 177 -49.68 3.78 1.53
N LYS A 178 -49.05 2.83 2.22
CA LYS A 178 -48.29 1.72 1.60
C LYS A 178 -49.17 0.76 0.79
N ALA A 179 -50.40 0.52 1.24
CA ALA A 179 -51.39 -0.28 0.52
C ALA A 179 -51.88 0.44 -0.76
N ARG A 180 -52.20 1.73 -0.68
CA ARG A 180 -52.62 2.55 -1.83
C ARG A 180 -51.53 2.60 -2.91
N ALA A 181 -50.29 2.93 -2.54
CA ALA A 181 -49.16 2.94 -3.45
C ALA A 181 -48.91 1.55 -4.11
N LYS A 182 -49.12 0.45 -3.38
CA LYS A 182 -49.02 -0.92 -3.91
C LYS A 182 -50.16 -1.27 -4.89
N ALA A 183 -51.34 -0.67 -4.74
CA ALA A 183 -52.46 -0.82 -5.66
C ALA A 183 -52.28 0.02 -6.94
N GLU A 184 -51.87 1.29 -6.80
CA GLU A 184 -51.55 2.18 -7.92
C GLU A 184 -50.38 1.62 -8.74
N ALA A 185 -49.31 1.13 -8.10
CA ALA A 185 -48.22 0.43 -8.77
C ALA A 185 -48.63 -0.92 -9.40
N ARG A 186 -49.74 -1.54 -8.98
CA ARG A 186 -50.33 -2.72 -9.66
C ARG A 186 -51.11 -2.31 -10.91
N ARG A 187 -51.92 -1.24 -10.87
CA ARG A 187 -52.62 -0.71 -12.06
C ARG A 187 -51.63 -0.23 -13.13
N ALA A 188 -50.66 0.61 -12.75
CA ALA A 188 -49.63 1.08 -13.69
C ALA A 188 -48.83 -0.08 -14.32
N ARG A 189 -48.57 -1.16 -13.58
CA ARG A 189 -47.94 -2.38 -14.14
C ARG A 189 -48.86 -3.18 -15.06
N ALA A 190 -50.18 -3.20 -14.82
CA ALA A 190 -51.13 -3.84 -15.72
C ALA A 190 -51.28 -3.06 -17.03
N GLU A 191 -51.44 -1.74 -16.95
CA GLU A 191 -51.53 -0.82 -18.09
C GLU A 191 -50.24 -0.83 -18.93
N ALA A 192 -49.07 -0.79 -18.28
CA ALA A 192 -47.79 -0.92 -18.97
C ALA A 192 -47.62 -2.30 -19.64
N ARG A 193 -48.16 -3.37 -19.04
CA ARG A 193 -48.13 -4.73 -19.62
C ARG A 193 -49.09 -4.89 -20.78
N ALA A 194 -50.23 -4.20 -20.77
CA ALA A 194 -51.14 -4.11 -21.91
C ALA A 194 -50.52 -3.32 -23.07
N ARG A 195 -49.93 -2.15 -22.81
CA ARG A 195 -49.21 -1.36 -23.84
C ARG A 195 -48.00 -2.10 -24.41
N ALA A 196 -47.31 -2.91 -23.61
CA ALA A 196 -46.20 -3.75 -24.03
C ALA A 196 -46.61 -5.07 -24.70
N ALA A 197 -47.91 -5.33 -24.91
CA ALA A 197 -48.41 -6.50 -25.63
C ALA A 197 -48.60 -6.23 -27.14
N VAL A 198 -48.50 -4.98 -27.58
CA VAL A 198 -48.47 -4.62 -29.01
C VAL A 198 -47.11 -5.06 -29.59
N PRO A 199 -47.05 -5.89 -30.63
CA PRO A 199 -45.79 -6.25 -31.26
C PRO A 199 -45.14 -4.99 -31.88
N PRO A 200 -43.80 -4.87 -31.85
CA PRO A 200 -43.12 -3.75 -32.50
C PRO A 200 -43.41 -3.77 -34.00
N PRO A 201 -43.69 -2.62 -34.64
CA PRO A 201 -44.07 -2.58 -36.05
C PRO A 201 -42.96 -3.17 -36.96
N PRO A 202 -43.33 -3.66 -38.16
CA PRO A 202 -42.36 -4.09 -39.16
C PRO A 202 -41.38 -2.95 -39.50
N PRO A 203 -40.18 -3.27 -39.98
CA PRO A 203 -39.19 -2.25 -40.31
C PRO A 203 -39.71 -1.39 -41.46
N ASN A 204 -39.64 -0.06 -41.33
CA ASN A 204 -39.99 0.86 -42.40
C ASN A 204 -39.08 0.58 -43.62
N PRO A 205 -39.61 0.10 -44.78
CA PRO A 205 -38.79 -0.28 -45.92
C PRO A 205 -37.91 0.86 -46.44
N TYR A 206 -38.43 2.10 -46.41
CA TYR A 206 -37.72 3.30 -46.85
C TYR A 206 -36.57 3.73 -45.92
N ALA A 207 -36.47 3.13 -44.72
CA ALA A 207 -35.37 3.33 -43.78
C ALA A 207 -34.29 2.23 -43.89
N LEU A 208 -34.42 1.29 -44.82
CA LEU A 208 -33.49 0.18 -45.01
C LEU A 208 -32.47 0.48 -46.11
N SER A 209 -31.20 0.20 -45.83
CA SER A 209 -30.09 0.37 -46.78
C SER A 209 -29.85 -0.92 -47.57
N PRO A 210 -29.82 -0.90 -48.92
CA PRO A 210 -29.51 -2.09 -49.71
C PRO A 210 -28.03 -2.46 -49.55
N PHE A 211 -27.73 -3.76 -49.42
CA PHE A 211 -26.34 -4.23 -49.50
C PHE A 211 -25.74 -3.93 -50.88
N ARG A 212 -24.58 -3.26 -50.92
CA ARG A 212 -23.88 -2.86 -52.16
C ARG A 212 -22.52 -3.55 -52.26
N ALA A 213 -22.32 -4.34 -53.30
CA ALA A 213 -21.07 -5.07 -53.57
C ALA A 213 -19.94 -4.16 -54.08
N THR A 214 -19.37 -3.31 -53.21
CA THR A 214 -18.31 -2.36 -53.59
C THR A 214 -16.95 -3.04 -53.82
N SER A 215 -16.04 -2.36 -54.54
CA SER A 215 -14.65 -2.78 -54.75
C SER A 215 -13.91 -3.08 -53.44
N ALA A 216 -14.14 -2.27 -52.40
CA ALA A 216 -13.56 -2.47 -51.08
C ALA A 216 -13.90 -3.83 -50.46
N LEU A 217 -15.13 -4.33 -50.66
CA LEU A 217 -15.53 -5.67 -50.18
C LEU A 217 -14.81 -6.78 -50.95
N ARG A 218 -14.65 -6.62 -52.28
CA ARG A 218 -13.94 -7.58 -53.15
C ARG A 218 -12.45 -7.66 -52.84
N GLU A 219 -11.83 -6.57 -52.38
CA GLU A 219 -10.41 -6.53 -52.00
C GLU A 219 -10.11 -7.07 -50.59
N ARG A 220 -11.09 -7.16 -49.69
CA ARG A 220 -10.92 -7.63 -48.30
C ARG A 220 -9.99 -8.84 -48.16
N PRO A 221 -10.15 -9.97 -48.88
CA PRO A 221 -9.29 -11.14 -48.69
C PRO A 221 -7.83 -10.88 -49.08
N ARG A 222 -7.53 -9.98 -50.02
CA ARG A 222 -6.15 -9.56 -50.33
C ARG A 222 -5.59 -8.71 -49.17
N ARG A 223 -6.36 -7.70 -48.72
CA ARG A 223 -5.98 -6.81 -47.61
C ARG A 223 -5.76 -7.59 -46.29
N ALA A 224 -6.63 -8.56 -45.99
CA ALA A 224 -6.51 -9.43 -44.82
C ALA A 224 -5.26 -10.32 -44.86
N ARG A 225 -4.91 -10.90 -46.03
CA ARG A 225 -3.66 -11.69 -46.18
C ARG A 225 -2.40 -10.84 -45.95
N ALA A 226 -2.38 -9.59 -46.43
CA ALA A 226 -1.30 -8.65 -46.17
C ALA A 226 -1.22 -8.25 -44.68
N GLN A 227 -2.36 -7.98 -44.04
CA GLN A 227 -2.42 -7.65 -42.61
C GLN A 227 -2.02 -8.85 -41.72
N LYS A 228 -2.40 -10.09 -42.07
CA LYS A 228 -1.92 -11.32 -41.38
C LYS A 228 -0.40 -11.37 -41.33
N ARG A 229 0.29 -11.13 -42.45
CA ARG A 229 1.76 -11.13 -42.50
C ARG A 229 2.38 -10.08 -41.57
N ARG A 230 1.83 -8.85 -41.55
CA ARG A 230 2.30 -7.77 -40.65
C ARG A 230 2.11 -8.13 -39.17
N TYR A 231 0.96 -8.64 -38.78
CA TYR A 231 0.71 -9.04 -37.39
C TYR A 231 1.52 -10.27 -36.96
N LEU A 232 1.77 -11.22 -37.88
CA LEU A 232 2.67 -12.35 -37.61
C LEU A 232 4.09 -11.87 -37.31
N LEU A 233 4.65 -10.96 -38.12
CA LEU A 233 5.97 -10.36 -37.91
C LEU A 233 6.06 -9.61 -36.57
N LEU A 234 5.04 -8.80 -36.24
CA LEU A 234 4.95 -8.14 -34.93
C LEU A 234 4.93 -9.14 -33.76
N THR A 235 4.22 -10.27 -33.93
CA THR A 235 4.19 -11.35 -32.92
C THR A 235 5.58 -11.94 -32.72
N THR A 236 6.31 -12.26 -33.80
CA THR A 236 7.66 -12.83 -33.70
C THR A 236 8.67 -11.83 -33.10
N CYS A 237 8.59 -10.55 -33.46
CA CYS A 237 9.45 -9.52 -32.87
C CYS A 237 9.17 -9.33 -31.37
N ALA A 238 7.90 -9.32 -30.94
CA ALA A 238 7.53 -9.21 -29.54
C ALA A 238 8.00 -10.42 -28.70
N LEU A 239 7.91 -11.64 -29.26
CA LEU A 239 8.41 -12.85 -28.60
C LEU A 239 9.95 -12.87 -28.52
N LEU A 240 10.66 -12.44 -29.56
CA LEU A 240 12.12 -12.32 -29.51
C LEU A 240 12.58 -11.27 -28.49
N ALA A 241 11.90 -10.13 -28.40
CA ALA A 241 12.18 -9.11 -27.38
C ALA A 241 11.88 -9.62 -25.96
N LEU A 242 10.81 -10.42 -25.77
CA LEU A 242 10.50 -11.06 -24.50
C LEU A 242 11.58 -12.05 -24.06
N VAL A 243 12.07 -12.89 -24.97
CA VAL A 243 13.17 -13.82 -24.70
C VAL A 243 14.47 -13.07 -24.41
N ALA A 244 14.80 -12.03 -25.18
CA ALA A 244 15.99 -11.21 -24.95
C ALA A 244 15.95 -10.50 -23.59
N ALA A 245 14.79 -9.99 -23.18
CA ALA A 245 14.59 -9.44 -21.84
C ALA A 245 14.82 -10.52 -20.77
N LEU A 246 14.10 -11.65 -20.83
CA LEU A 246 14.22 -12.73 -19.84
C LEU A 246 15.65 -13.26 -19.71
N ALA A 247 16.40 -13.35 -20.82
CA ALA A 247 17.82 -13.68 -20.81
C ALA A 247 18.67 -12.60 -20.12
N ALA A 248 18.44 -11.31 -20.43
CA ALA A 248 19.16 -10.20 -19.80
C ALA A 248 18.97 -10.15 -18.28
N ARG A 249 17.80 -10.53 -17.73
CA ARG A 249 17.60 -10.63 -16.27
C ARG A 249 18.46 -11.71 -15.59
N VAL A 250 18.86 -12.75 -16.33
CA VAL A 250 19.69 -13.86 -15.83
C VAL A 250 21.18 -13.60 -16.10
N LEU A 251 21.50 -12.90 -17.18
CA LEU A 251 22.88 -12.67 -17.66
C LEU A 251 23.51 -11.37 -17.14
N LEU A 252 22.73 -10.37 -16.75
CA LEU A 252 23.24 -9.12 -16.18
C LEU A 252 23.48 -9.29 -14.67
N PRO A 253 24.69 -9.00 -14.15
CA PRO A 253 24.94 -9.03 -12.72
C PRO A 253 23.99 -8.05 -12.00
N GLN A 254 23.39 -8.52 -10.92
CA GLN A 254 22.64 -7.66 -10.01
C GLN A 254 23.61 -7.13 -8.95
N ALA A 255 23.51 -5.85 -8.60
CA ALA A 255 24.26 -5.32 -7.46
C ALA A 255 23.89 -6.08 -6.18
N GLU A 256 24.88 -6.44 -5.37
CA GLU A 256 24.65 -7.14 -4.12
C GLU A 256 23.87 -6.24 -3.14
N PRO A 257 22.94 -6.79 -2.34
CA PRO A 257 22.21 -6.00 -1.37
C PRO A 257 23.13 -5.59 -0.22
N ILE A 258 23.36 -4.28 -0.06
CA ILE A 258 23.88 -3.72 1.19
C ILE A 258 22.94 -4.14 2.33
N THR A 259 23.49 -4.76 3.36
CA THR A 259 22.77 -5.36 4.50
C THR A 259 23.33 -4.89 5.83
N GLY A 260 24.66 -4.85 5.94
CA GLY A 260 25.42 -4.22 7.02
C GLY A 260 26.68 -3.50 6.51
N ALA A 261 27.53 -3.08 7.45
CA ALA A 261 28.89 -2.61 7.13
C ALA A 261 29.85 -3.81 6.99
N ARG A 262 30.80 -3.74 6.05
CA ARG A 262 31.85 -4.76 5.87
C ARG A 262 32.93 -4.71 6.96
N ALA A 263 33.30 -3.49 7.38
CA ALA A 263 34.32 -3.24 8.38
C ALA A 263 34.01 -1.94 9.14
N VAL A 264 34.54 -1.81 10.36
CA VAL A 264 34.41 -0.62 11.21
C VAL A 264 35.77 -0.19 11.79
N ALA A 265 36.00 1.13 11.89
CA ALA A 265 37.16 1.70 12.55
C ALA A 265 36.77 2.89 13.45
N ALA A 266 37.45 3.06 14.59
CA ALA A 266 37.28 4.19 15.49
C ALA A 266 38.33 5.26 15.19
N LEU A 267 37.90 6.49 14.91
CA LEU A 267 38.79 7.63 14.67
C LEU A 267 39.43 8.10 15.98
N HIS A 268 40.67 8.61 15.94
CA HIS A 268 41.33 9.22 17.11
C HIS A 268 40.48 10.36 17.72
N GLY A 269 39.76 11.11 16.88
CA GLY A 269 38.78 12.11 17.29
C GLY A 269 37.55 11.56 18.03
N GLY A 270 37.41 10.25 18.22
CA GLY A 270 36.28 9.58 18.88
C GLY A 270 35.07 9.32 17.98
N GLY A 271 35.11 9.73 16.71
CA GLY A 271 34.12 9.36 15.70
C GLY A 271 34.26 7.90 15.25
N LEU A 272 33.37 7.48 14.35
CA LEU A 272 33.35 6.13 13.78
C LEU A 272 33.38 6.21 12.25
N LEU A 273 34.02 5.23 11.63
CA LEU A 273 33.93 4.94 10.20
C LEU A 273 33.27 3.58 9.99
N LEU A 274 32.18 3.53 9.23
CA LEU A 274 31.57 2.30 8.73
C LEU A 274 31.84 2.17 7.23
N LEU A 275 32.58 1.13 6.84
CA LEU A 275 32.80 0.80 5.43
C LEU A 275 31.66 -0.06 4.89
N THR A 276 31.00 0.39 3.82
CA THR A 276 30.04 -0.41 3.03
C THR A 276 30.72 -0.86 1.71
N PRO A 277 30.08 -1.69 0.87
CA PRO A 277 30.66 -2.09 -0.42
C PRO A 277 31.01 -0.90 -1.34
N ASP A 278 30.20 0.16 -1.32
CA ASP A 278 30.21 1.24 -2.32
C ASP A 278 30.52 2.63 -1.71
N ALA A 279 30.45 2.78 -0.39
CA ALA A 279 30.62 4.06 0.31
C ALA A 279 31.23 3.92 1.72
N LEU A 280 31.91 4.96 2.18
CA LEU A 280 32.37 5.15 3.55
C LEU A 280 31.40 6.08 4.30
N LEU A 281 30.93 5.65 5.47
CA LEU A 281 30.03 6.45 6.32
C LEU A 281 30.77 6.97 7.55
N LEU A 282 30.64 8.27 7.82
CA LEU A 282 31.22 8.95 8.96
C LEU A 282 30.18 9.16 10.05
N HIS A 283 30.56 8.92 11.31
CA HIS A 283 29.75 9.22 12.49
C HIS A 283 30.53 9.99 13.55
N ASP A 284 29.81 10.78 14.33
CA ASP A 284 30.35 11.54 15.44
C ASP A 284 30.61 10.70 16.71
N ARG A 285 30.98 11.36 17.82
CA ARG A 285 31.21 10.73 19.14
C ARG A 285 29.95 10.11 19.78
N ALA A 286 28.76 10.47 19.33
CA ALA A 286 27.50 9.87 19.77
C ALA A 286 27.05 8.71 18.87
N GLY A 287 27.68 8.55 17.70
CA GLY A 287 27.29 7.58 16.68
C GLY A 287 26.21 8.11 15.71
N VAL A 288 26.02 9.43 15.66
CA VAL A 288 25.13 10.10 14.69
C VAL A 288 25.88 10.30 13.38
N GLY A 289 25.25 9.98 12.25
CA GLY A 289 25.85 10.17 10.94
C GLY A 289 26.15 11.65 10.64
N SER A 290 27.36 11.92 10.15
CA SER A 290 27.77 13.26 9.71
C SER A 290 27.87 13.38 8.19
N GLU A 291 28.37 12.35 7.52
CA GLU A 291 28.65 12.37 6.08
C GLU A 291 28.70 10.96 5.47
N SER A 292 28.33 10.85 4.19
CA SER A 292 28.40 9.61 3.41
C SER A 292 29.20 9.85 2.15
N LEU A 293 30.39 9.26 2.05
CA LEU A 293 31.38 9.50 1.02
C LEU A 293 31.46 8.28 0.06
N PRO A 294 30.96 8.36 -1.19
CA PRO A 294 31.04 7.26 -2.15
C PRO A 294 32.49 6.92 -2.49
N LEU A 295 32.84 5.63 -2.63
CA LEU A 295 34.23 5.21 -2.87
C LEU A 295 34.78 5.75 -4.20
N SER A 296 33.93 5.98 -5.21
CA SER A 296 34.32 6.64 -6.46
C SER A 296 34.76 8.10 -6.28
N THR A 297 34.31 8.81 -5.23
CA THR A 297 34.84 10.14 -4.90
C THR A 297 36.25 10.11 -4.32
N LEU A 298 36.68 8.94 -3.85
CA LEU A 298 38.06 8.61 -3.46
C LEU A 298 38.85 7.95 -4.61
N GLY A 299 38.26 7.85 -5.81
CA GLY A 299 38.85 7.15 -6.96
C GLY A 299 38.89 5.63 -6.84
N LEU A 300 38.17 5.03 -5.89
CA LEU A 300 38.16 3.60 -5.60
C LEU A 300 36.88 2.91 -6.12
N SER A 301 37.04 1.81 -6.86
CA SER A 301 35.91 0.97 -7.31
C SER A 301 35.39 0.03 -6.24
N THR A 302 36.26 -0.40 -5.32
CA THR A 302 35.95 -1.35 -4.23
C THR A 302 36.92 -1.16 -3.08
N ALA A 303 36.44 -1.36 -1.85
CA ALA A 303 37.28 -1.45 -0.65
C ALA A 303 36.88 -2.66 0.21
N SER A 304 37.88 -3.25 0.86
CA SER A 304 37.80 -4.50 1.61
C SER A 304 38.04 -4.32 3.11
N ALA A 305 38.86 -3.35 3.53
CA ALA A 305 39.11 -3.01 4.94
C ALA A 305 39.37 -1.51 5.17
N VAL A 306 39.14 -1.04 6.39
CA VAL A 306 39.42 0.33 6.86
C VAL A 306 40.16 0.32 8.20
N LEU A 307 41.14 1.19 8.36
CA LEU A 307 41.93 1.40 9.59
C LEU A 307 42.11 2.90 9.83
N ALA A 308 41.74 3.42 10.99
CA ALA A 308 42.06 4.80 11.36
C ALA A 308 43.53 4.90 11.81
N LEU A 309 44.22 5.99 11.45
CA LEU A 309 45.57 6.25 11.98
C LEU A 309 45.49 6.98 13.33
N PRO A 310 46.36 6.66 14.31
CA PRO A 310 46.43 7.39 15.56
C PRO A 310 46.94 8.82 15.33
N GLU A 311 46.48 9.76 16.16
CA GLU A 311 46.83 11.19 16.16
C GLU A 311 46.53 11.97 14.85
N SER A 312 45.98 11.32 13.82
CA SER A 312 45.58 11.93 12.55
C SER A 312 44.06 11.89 12.33
N THR A 313 43.60 12.70 11.36
CA THR A 313 42.29 12.56 10.70
C THR A 313 42.31 11.54 9.57
N ASP A 314 43.50 11.11 9.14
CA ASP A 314 43.69 10.19 8.02
C ASP A 314 43.34 8.74 8.39
N TYR A 315 42.96 7.97 7.37
CA TYR A 315 42.62 6.57 7.48
C TYR A 315 43.23 5.79 6.30
N LEU A 316 43.53 4.51 6.53
CA LEU A 316 43.98 3.59 5.51
C LEU A 316 42.80 2.76 5.01
N LEU A 317 42.54 2.80 3.70
CA LEU A 317 41.67 1.85 3.01
C LEU A 317 42.51 0.77 2.33
N VAL A 318 42.05 -0.48 2.39
CA VAL A 318 42.50 -1.53 1.45
C VAL A 318 41.47 -1.58 0.33
N GLY A 319 41.90 -1.42 -0.92
CA GLY A 319 40.98 -1.31 -2.05
C GLY A 319 41.65 -1.17 -3.42
N ARG A 320 40.80 -1.05 -4.44
CA ARG A 320 41.15 -1.03 -5.87
C ARG A 320 40.68 0.28 -6.49
N LEU A 321 41.52 0.90 -7.33
CA LEU A 321 41.16 2.08 -8.13
C LEU A 321 39.96 1.83 -9.07
N GLU A 322 39.29 2.89 -9.49
CA GLU A 322 38.26 2.86 -10.54
C GLU A 322 38.87 2.89 -11.95
N SER A 323 39.95 3.63 -12.14
CA SER A 323 40.78 3.65 -13.36
C SER A 323 42.20 3.18 -13.07
N ALA A 324 42.72 2.24 -13.86
CA ALA A 324 44.14 1.89 -13.83
C ALA A 324 44.96 3.03 -14.46
N ASP A 325 46.04 3.41 -13.78
CA ASP A 325 47.02 4.39 -14.25
C ASP A 325 48.05 3.73 -15.20
N ASP A 326 48.72 4.51 -16.05
CA ASP A 326 49.52 3.99 -17.16
C ASP A 326 50.74 3.15 -16.70
N GLY A 327 50.57 1.82 -16.65
CA GLY A 327 51.63 0.83 -16.41
C GLY A 327 51.33 -0.26 -15.38
N GLU A 328 50.23 -0.16 -14.62
CA GLU A 328 49.90 -1.12 -13.56
C GLU A 328 48.89 -2.19 -14.04
N PRO A 329 49.02 -3.49 -13.67
CA PRO A 329 48.05 -4.51 -14.09
C PRO A 329 46.66 -4.21 -13.49
N PRO A 330 45.59 -4.17 -14.32
CA PRO A 330 44.28 -3.71 -13.88
C PRO A 330 43.68 -4.67 -12.84
N GLY A 331 43.47 -4.14 -11.63
CA GLY A 331 42.66 -4.80 -10.60
C GLY A 331 43.39 -5.35 -9.37
N ALA A 332 44.69 -5.10 -9.20
CA ALA A 332 45.34 -5.32 -7.91
C ALA A 332 44.68 -4.47 -6.79
N GLU A 333 44.48 -5.05 -5.61
CA GLU A 333 44.16 -4.27 -4.40
C GLU A 333 45.47 -3.81 -3.74
N SER A 334 45.44 -2.62 -3.16
CA SER A 334 46.56 -1.97 -2.48
C SER A 334 46.05 -1.13 -1.31
N VAL A 335 46.98 -0.55 -0.53
CA VAL A 335 46.65 0.29 0.62
C VAL A 335 46.74 1.77 0.23
N TRP A 336 45.71 2.52 0.59
CA TRP A 336 45.52 3.94 0.28
C TRP A 336 45.40 4.72 1.57
N ARG A 337 46.26 5.73 1.78
CA ARG A 337 46.10 6.72 2.84
C ARG A 337 45.20 7.82 2.33
N CYS A 338 44.03 7.93 2.95
CA CYS A 338 42.98 8.84 2.55
C CYS A 338 42.74 9.91 3.61
N ALA A 339 42.52 11.14 3.16
CA ALA A 339 42.10 12.27 3.98
C ALA A 339 40.57 12.43 3.95
N LEU A 340 40.03 13.24 4.87
CA LEU A 340 38.60 13.59 4.90
C LEU A 340 38.32 15.00 4.37
N ALA A 341 39.26 15.94 4.50
CA ALA A 341 39.07 17.34 4.11
C ALA A 341 40.38 17.97 3.60
N PRO A 342 40.61 18.03 2.28
CA PRO A 342 39.76 17.48 1.21
C PRO A 342 39.74 15.93 1.22
N PRO A 343 38.71 15.30 0.62
CA PRO A 343 38.74 13.88 0.30
C PRO A 343 39.73 13.64 -0.85
N ASP A 344 40.81 12.93 -0.55
CA ASP A 344 41.88 12.55 -1.48
C ASP A 344 42.56 11.27 -0.94
N CYS A 345 43.13 10.43 -1.82
CA CYS A 345 43.74 9.15 -1.47
C CYS A 345 45.09 8.95 -2.17
N ALA A 346 46.17 8.95 -1.39
CA ALA A 346 47.52 8.63 -1.86
C ALA A 346 47.87 7.14 -1.59
N PRO A 347 48.71 6.50 -2.42
CA PRO A 347 49.18 5.13 -2.14
C PRO A 347 50.04 5.10 -0.86
N PHE A 348 49.82 4.10 0.01
CA PHE A 348 50.53 3.95 1.28
C PHE A 348 51.35 2.67 1.32
N GLY A 349 52.68 2.83 1.28
CA GLY A 349 53.63 1.73 1.21
C GLY A 349 53.70 1.01 -0.14
N PRO A 350 54.40 -0.13 -0.22
CA PRO A 350 54.68 -0.78 -1.49
C PRO A 350 53.41 -1.33 -2.18
N ARG A 351 53.22 -0.95 -3.45
CA ARG A 351 52.10 -1.36 -4.32
C ARG A 351 52.13 -2.86 -4.64
N GLY A 352 51.03 -3.37 -5.19
CA GLY A 352 50.92 -4.72 -5.78
C GLY A 352 50.54 -5.85 -4.82
N ALA A 353 50.40 -5.59 -3.51
CA ALA A 353 49.91 -6.58 -2.55
C ALA A 353 49.04 -5.92 -1.46
N ALA A 354 47.78 -6.35 -1.36
CA ALA A 354 46.89 -6.00 -0.26
C ALA A 354 47.16 -6.87 0.98
N PRO A 355 47.25 -6.28 2.19
CA PRO A 355 47.31 -7.05 3.43
C PRO A 355 45.94 -7.66 3.75
N ALA A 356 45.94 -8.87 4.29
CA ALA A 356 44.72 -9.54 4.76
C ALA A 356 44.24 -8.99 6.11
N ALA A 357 45.14 -8.42 6.91
CA ALA A 357 44.81 -7.54 8.04
C ALA A 357 45.91 -6.49 8.26
N GLN A 358 45.53 -5.33 8.80
CA GLN A 358 46.46 -4.26 9.13
C GLN A 358 46.05 -3.54 10.42
N VAL A 359 47.02 -3.08 11.19
CA VAL A 359 46.80 -2.35 12.45
C VAL A 359 47.89 -1.30 12.67
N ALA A 360 47.51 -0.15 13.21
CA ALA A 360 48.45 0.93 13.56
C ALA A 360 48.83 0.87 15.04
N HIS A 361 50.10 1.09 15.37
CA HIS A 361 50.57 1.15 16.75
C HIS A 361 50.19 2.50 17.39
N PRO A 362 49.46 2.51 18.53
CA PRO A 362 48.72 3.69 18.99
C PRO A 362 49.56 4.91 19.39
N PHE A 363 50.87 4.73 19.63
CA PHE A 363 51.78 5.79 20.11
C PHE A 363 52.87 6.21 19.10
N THR A 364 52.96 5.56 17.93
CA THR A 364 54.08 5.80 16.99
C THR A 364 53.66 5.84 15.52
N GLY A 365 52.39 5.55 15.20
CA GLY A 365 51.88 5.63 13.83
C GLY A 365 52.41 4.56 12.86
N MET A 366 53.37 3.72 13.26
CA MET A 366 53.81 2.57 12.46
C MET A 366 52.64 1.60 12.21
N VAL A 367 52.63 0.96 11.04
CA VAL A 367 51.56 0.08 10.62
C VAL A 367 52.10 -1.33 10.42
N LEU A 368 51.49 -2.30 11.09
CA LEU A 368 51.78 -3.72 10.97
C LEU A 368 50.76 -4.35 10.02
N GLN A 369 51.25 -5.12 9.06
CA GLN A 369 50.48 -5.70 7.96
C GLN A 369 50.72 -7.22 7.89
N ALA A 370 49.67 -8.02 7.99
CA ALA A 370 49.71 -9.47 7.80
C ALA A 370 49.17 -9.87 6.43
N PHE A 371 49.90 -10.75 5.74
CA PHE A 371 49.53 -11.35 4.47
C PHE A 371 49.27 -12.84 4.68
N GLY A 372 48.22 -13.36 4.04
CA GLY A 372 47.78 -14.74 4.22
C GLY A 372 48.71 -15.76 3.56
N GLU A 373 48.87 -15.68 2.24
CA GLU A 373 49.70 -16.60 1.45
C GLU A 373 50.51 -15.85 0.37
N PRO A 374 51.85 -15.99 0.32
CA PRO A 374 52.69 -16.60 1.36
C PRO A 374 52.61 -15.81 2.68
N GLY A 375 52.56 -16.54 3.80
CA GLY A 375 52.43 -15.95 5.13
C GLY A 375 53.57 -14.98 5.45
N ARG A 376 53.24 -13.70 5.67
CA ARG A 376 54.23 -12.63 5.90
C ARG A 376 53.71 -11.55 6.85
N LEU A 377 54.58 -11.07 7.73
CA LEU A 377 54.40 -9.87 8.54
C LEU A 377 55.31 -8.76 7.99
N ARG A 378 54.72 -7.59 7.72
CA ARG A 378 55.43 -6.37 7.34
C ARG A 378 55.21 -5.27 8.36
N LYS A 379 56.27 -4.51 8.65
CA LYS A 379 56.27 -3.29 9.45
C LYS A 379 56.56 -2.09 8.55
N LEU A 380 55.58 -1.19 8.45
CA LEU A 380 55.72 0.12 7.82
C LEU A 380 55.88 1.21 8.87
N GLY A 381 56.65 2.25 8.58
CA GLY A 381 56.68 3.47 9.38
C GLY A 381 55.46 4.37 9.12
N ALA A 382 55.42 5.53 9.78
CA ALA A 382 54.25 6.42 9.76
C ALA A 382 54.06 7.17 8.41
N GLY A 383 55.08 7.18 7.56
CA GLY A 383 54.99 7.64 6.16
C GLY A 383 54.61 6.53 5.17
N GLY A 384 54.59 5.26 5.61
CA GLY A 384 54.39 4.08 4.76
C GLY A 384 55.69 3.44 4.24
N GLU A 385 56.85 3.95 4.66
CA GLU A 385 58.16 3.38 4.37
C GLU A 385 58.28 1.95 4.94
N GLU A 386 58.84 1.00 4.17
CA GLU A 386 59.03 -0.39 4.63
C GLU A 386 60.27 -0.45 5.54
N VAL A 387 60.07 -0.79 6.82
CA VAL A 387 61.11 -0.78 7.85
C VAL A 387 61.66 -2.19 8.10
N ALA A 388 60.77 -3.18 8.20
CA ALA A 388 61.13 -4.58 8.41
C ALA A 388 60.08 -5.53 7.83
N VAL A 389 60.51 -6.72 7.42
CA VAL A 389 59.66 -7.80 6.88
C VAL A 389 60.15 -9.13 7.43
N ALA A 390 59.22 -9.99 7.82
CA ALA A 390 59.48 -11.36 8.25
C ALA A 390 58.43 -12.32 7.66
N ASP A 391 58.85 -13.50 7.21
CA ASP A 391 57.91 -14.53 6.78
C ASP A 391 57.31 -15.22 8.02
N ARG A 392 55.98 -15.26 8.10
CA ARG A 392 55.20 -15.73 9.27
C ARG A 392 53.83 -16.23 8.82
N ALA A 393 53.52 -17.49 9.10
CA ALA A 393 52.17 -18.02 8.90
C ALA A 393 51.17 -17.40 9.89
N PHE A 394 49.93 -17.19 9.41
CA PHE A 394 48.81 -16.62 10.16
C PHE A 394 47.54 -17.45 9.96
N ALA A 395 46.55 -17.27 10.83
CA ALA A 395 45.19 -17.72 10.56
C ALA A 395 44.58 -16.97 9.36
N SER A 396 43.48 -17.51 8.80
CA SER A 396 42.74 -16.89 7.69
C SER A 396 41.27 -16.68 8.09
N PRO A 397 40.78 -15.42 8.18
CA PRO A 397 41.54 -14.17 8.12
C PRO A 397 42.46 -13.98 9.35
N PRO A 398 43.58 -13.26 9.21
CA PRO A 398 44.37 -12.81 10.35
C PRO A 398 43.64 -11.69 11.12
N SER A 399 43.94 -11.58 12.40
CA SER A 399 43.70 -10.40 13.23
C SER A 399 44.98 -10.03 13.97
N LEU A 400 45.16 -8.75 14.27
CA LEU A 400 46.39 -8.16 14.82
C LEU A 400 46.05 -7.09 15.87
N LEU A 401 46.65 -7.17 17.05
CA LEU A 401 46.52 -6.14 18.10
C LEU A 401 47.89 -5.83 18.73
N PRO A 402 48.47 -4.64 18.54
CA PRO A 402 49.67 -4.20 19.23
C PRO A 402 49.28 -3.67 20.62
N ARG A 403 49.77 -4.30 21.68
CA ARG A 403 49.42 -3.95 23.06
C ARG A 403 50.55 -4.31 24.02
N ASP A 404 50.78 -3.47 25.03
CA ASP A 404 51.71 -3.73 26.15
C ASP A 404 53.14 -4.12 25.74
N GLY A 405 53.61 -3.60 24.59
CA GLY A 405 54.93 -3.90 24.02
C GLY A 405 54.99 -5.17 23.15
N LEU A 406 53.85 -5.84 22.94
CA LEU A 406 53.73 -7.11 22.21
C LEU A 406 52.71 -6.99 21.05
N LEU A 407 52.85 -7.86 20.05
CA LEU A 407 51.88 -8.02 18.96
C LEU A 407 51.11 -9.33 19.16
N TYR A 408 49.83 -9.23 19.50
CA TYR A 408 48.94 -10.38 19.56
C TYR A 408 48.37 -10.67 18.17
N SER A 409 48.25 -11.94 17.81
CA SER A 409 47.57 -12.39 16.59
C SER A 409 46.85 -13.72 16.80
N ASN A 410 45.85 -14.04 15.99
CA ASN A 410 45.12 -15.31 16.09
C ASN A 410 45.94 -16.49 15.55
N SER A 411 45.98 -17.57 16.33
CA SER A 411 46.71 -18.80 15.97
C SER A 411 46.04 -19.53 14.79
N PRO A 412 46.80 -20.02 13.79
CA PRO A 412 46.24 -20.83 12.70
C PRO A 412 45.73 -22.20 13.16
N ASP A 413 46.30 -22.74 14.25
CA ASP A 413 46.19 -24.16 14.60
C ASP A 413 45.23 -24.46 15.76
N GLY A 414 44.81 -23.47 16.55
CA GLY A 414 43.93 -23.68 17.70
C GLY A 414 43.09 -22.47 18.14
N PRO A 415 42.32 -22.60 19.23
CA PRO A 415 41.61 -21.50 19.88
C PRO A 415 42.59 -20.70 20.76
N ALA A 416 43.64 -20.14 20.15
CA ALA A 416 44.74 -19.48 20.84
C ALA A 416 45.17 -18.17 20.16
N LEU A 417 45.92 -17.35 20.90
CA LEU A 417 46.59 -16.15 20.40
C LEU A 417 48.10 -16.35 20.43
N SER A 418 48.76 -16.23 19.29
CA SER A 418 50.23 -16.17 19.23
C SER A 418 50.71 -14.81 19.73
N VAL A 419 51.70 -14.81 20.62
CA VAL A 419 52.33 -13.59 21.16
C VAL A 419 53.63 -13.34 20.41
N LEU A 420 53.69 -12.24 19.66
CA LEU A 420 54.75 -11.92 18.71
C LEU A 420 55.51 -10.64 19.08
N ARG A 421 56.76 -10.53 18.62
CA ARG A 421 57.60 -9.33 18.67
C ARG A 421 57.40 -8.43 17.44
N TYR A 422 57.67 -7.14 17.60
CA TYR A 422 57.55 -6.13 16.52
C TYR A 422 58.70 -5.10 16.47
N GLU A 423 59.75 -5.32 17.26
CA GLU A 423 61.05 -4.67 17.12
C GLU A 423 61.72 -5.11 15.81
N ASP A 424 62.50 -4.23 15.17
CA ASP A 424 62.93 -4.41 13.78
C ASP A 424 63.83 -5.64 13.56
N GLU A 425 64.68 -5.96 14.53
CA GLU A 425 65.57 -7.14 14.52
C GLU A 425 64.85 -8.46 14.84
N ALA A 426 63.60 -8.41 15.32
CA ALA A 426 62.88 -9.55 15.87
C ALA A 426 61.41 -9.67 15.39
N LEU A 427 61.05 -8.95 14.32
CA LEU A 427 59.68 -8.88 13.80
C LEU A 427 59.10 -10.29 13.56
N GLY A 428 57.94 -10.56 14.16
CA GLY A 428 57.24 -11.85 13.99
C GLY A 428 57.85 -13.02 14.77
N GLN A 429 58.93 -12.81 15.54
CA GLN A 429 59.42 -13.81 16.48
C GLN A 429 58.33 -14.09 17.53
N GLN A 430 57.90 -15.34 17.63
CA GLN A 430 56.93 -15.77 18.65
C GLN A 430 57.62 -15.96 19.99
N LEU A 431 57.02 -15.42 21.05
CA LEU A 431 57.45 -15.56 22.43
C LEU A 431 56.62 -16.61 23.17
N ASP A 432 55.31 -16.66 22.92
CA ASP A 432 54.35 -17.49 23.66
C ASP A 432 53.09 -17.79 22.81
N GLU A 433 52.19 -18.63 23.33
CA GLU A 433 50.85 -18.87 22.77
C GLU A 433 49.80 -19.04 23.87
N ILE A 434 48.80 -18.17 23.86
CA ILE A 434 47.80 -18.04 24.92
C ILE A 434 46.51 -18.77 24.53
N LEU A 435 46.18 -19.86 25.22
CA LEU A 435 45.05 -20.73 24.90
C LEU A 435 43.73 -20.24 25.52
N LEU A 436 42.74 -19.89 24.68
CA LEU A 436 41.46 -19.32 25.08
C LEU A 436 40.43 -20.41 25.46
N LEU A 437 40.58 -20.96 26.66
CA LEU A 437 39.74 -22.04 27.19
C LEU A 437 38.35 -21.56 27.63
N ALA A 438 37.42 -21.43 26.68
CA ALA A 438 36.00 -21.21 26.95
C ALA A 438 35.19 -22.53 26.86
N PRO A 439 34.75 -23.14 27.98
CA PRO A 439 33.98 -24.39 27.96
C PRO A 439 32.74 -24.41 27.05
N PRO A 440 31.88 -23.37 26.97
CA PRO A 440 30.74 -23.38 26.05
C PRO A 440 31.14 -23.21 24.58
N ALA A 441 32.35 -22.70 24.27
CA ALA A 441 32.87 -22.66 22.91
C ALA A 441 33.32 -24.06 22.47
N LEU A 442 34.09 -24.74 23.32
CA LEU A 442 34.58 -26.11 23.10
C LEU A 442 33.43 -27.12 22.97
N ALA A 443 32.39 -27.00 23.81
CA ALA A 443 31.17 -27.81 23.70
C ALA A 443 30.37 -27.60 22.40
N LEU A 444 30.69 -26.55 21.63
CA LEU A 444 30.10 -26.22 20.33
C LEU A 444 31.10 -26.35 19.17
N GLY A 445 32.30 -26.94 19.38
CA GLY A 445 33.33 -27.09 18.34
C GLY A 445 33.94 -25.78 17.83
N ARG A 446 33.82 -24.69 18.60
CA ARG A 446 34.30 -23.35 18.22
C ARG A 446 35.79 -23.18 18.55
N GLU A 447 36.63 -23.87 17.78
CA GLU A 447 38.06 -24.14 18.03
C GLU A 447 39.03 -23.22 17.27
N ARG A 448 38.58 -22.04 16.82
CA ARG A 448 39.44 -21.02 16.19
C ARG A 448 39.09 -19.60 16.65
N VAL A 449 40.10 -18.73 16.74
CA VAL A 449 39.90 -17.30 17.04
C VAL A 449 39.74 -16.53 15.73
N GLY A 450 38.60 -15.86 15.56
CA GLY A 450 38.29 -15.08 14.36
C GLY A 450 38.81 -13.66 14.43
N ASP A 451 38.47 -12.97 15.51
CA ASP A 451 38.91 -11.60 15.83
C ASP A 451 38.80 -11.35 17.34
N PHE A 452 39.54 -10.38 17.87
CA PHE A 452 39.65 -10.14 19.31
C PHE A 452 40.04 -8.70 19.64
N GLY A 453 39.77 -8.27 20.86
CA GLY A 453 40.09 -6.92 21.34
C GLY A 453 40.17 -6.84 22.87
N TYR A 454 40.62 -5.69 23.36
CA TYR A 454 40.77 -5.41 24.79
C TYR A 454 40.04 -4.12 25.19
N LEU A 455 39.21 -4.19 26.22
CA LEU A 455 38.47 -3.05 26.76
C LEU A 455 38.05 -3.33 28.21
N GLY A 456 38.21 -2.33 29.09
CA GLY A 456 37.72 -2.41 30.48
C GLY A 456 38.43 -3.48 31.31
N GLU A 457 39.76 -3.56 31.14
CA GLU A 457 40.65 -4.54 31.77
C GLU A 457 40.33 -6.02 31.42
N LYS A 458 39.59 -6.24 30.34
CA LYS A 458 39.10 -7.57 29.90
C LYS A 458 39.41 -7.81 28.44
N TRP A 459 39.67 -9.08 28.12
CA TRP A 459 39.87 -9.58 26.77
C TRP A 459 38.55 -10.11 26.18
N TRP A 460 38.34 -9.83 24.90
CA TRP A 460 37.12 -10.15 24.17
C TRP A 460 37.52 -10.90 22.92
N ALA A 461 36.98 -12.11 22.72
CA ALA A 461 37.33 -12.92 21.55
C ALA A 461 36.08 -13.48 20.87
N ILE A 462 36.10 -13.45 19.54
CA ILE A 462 35.17 -14.19 18.68
C ILE A 462 35.79 -15.57 18.45
N LEU A 463 35.18 -16.61 19.00
CA LEU A 463 35.56 -17.99 18.70
C LEU A 463 34.58 -18.60 17.71
N TYR A 464 35.09 -19.26 16.67
CA TYR A 464 34.31 -19.84 15.58
C TYR A 464 34.64 -21.32 15.33
N HIS A 465 33.67 -22.04 14.78
CA HIS A 465 33.80 -23.44 14.37
C HIS A 465 34.33 -23.48 12.93
N PRO A 466 35.47 -24.15 12.66
CA PRO A 466 36.16 -24.04 11.37
C PRO A 466 35.36 -24.58 10.17
N GLN A 467 34.58 -25.65 10.35
CA GLN A 467 33.79 -26.28 9.28
C GLN A 467 32.42 -25.60 9.01
N THR A 468 31.72 -25.13 10.05
CA THR A 468 30.36 -24.58 9.92
C THR A 468 30.33 -23.05 9.82
N GLY A 469 31.43 -22.38 10.17
CA GLY A 469 31.52 -20.92 10.27
C GLY A 469 30.69 -20.32 11.42
N ASP A 470 30.07 -21.13 12.27
CA ASP A 470 29.30 -20.68 13.43
C ASP A 470 30.20 -19.98 14.46
N ARG A 471 29.71 -18.90 15.08
CA ARG A 471 30.52 -17.96 15.88
C ARG A 471 29.86 -17.61 17.21
N GLY A 472 30.69 -17.26 18.20
CA GLY A 472 30.24 -16.69 19.48
C GLY A 472 31.24 -15.67 20.01
N LEU A 473 30.75 -14.76 20.85
CA LEU A 473 31.55 -13.76 21.55
C LEU A 473 31.73 -14.17 23.02
N TYR A 474 32.97 -14.15 23.49
CA TYR A 474 33.35 -14.59 24.84
C TYR A 474 34.22 -13.53 25.51
N LEU A 475 34.07 -13.44 26.84
CA LEU A 475 34.74 -12.48 27.70
C LEU A 475 35.69 -13.22 28.65
N PHE A 476 36.91 -12.71 28.76
CA PHE A 476 37.98 -13.20 29.62
C PHE A 476 38.53 -12.03 30.46
N ASP A 477 39.13 -12.31 31.61
CA ASP A 477 39.86 -11.30 32.40
C ASP A 477 41.27 -11.03 31.86
N ASP A 478 42.03 -10.17 32.55
CA ASP A 478 43.42 -9.81 32.26
C ASP A 478 44.38 -11.02 32.33
N GLN A 479 44.01 -12.05 33.09
CA GLN A 479 44.74 -13.32 33.25
C GLN A 479 44.25 -14.41 32.27
N TRP A 480 43.39 -14.04 31.30
CA TRP A 480 42.82 -14.91 30.28
C TRP A 480 41.92 -16.03 30.81
N ALA A 481 41.45 -15.95 32.06
CA ALA A 481 40.47 -16.87 32.58
C ALA A 481 39.08 -16.53 32.00
N PHE A 482 38.33 -17.57 31.62
CA PHE A 482 37.02 -17.41 31.00
C PHE A 482 35.98 -16.90 32.01
N LEU A 483 35.42 -15.71 31.75
CA LEU A 483 34.39 -15.10 32.60
C LEU A 483 32.98 -15.51 32.17
N ARG A 484 32.63 -15.33 30.89
CA ARG A 484 31.33 -15.76 30.32
C ARG A 484 31.26 -15.67 28.79
N GLN A 485 30.33 -16.41 28.21
CA GLN A 485 29.80 -16.12 26.87
C GLN A 485 28.85 -14.93 26.95
N LEU A 486 28.83 -14.10 25.90
CA LEU A 486 27.94 -12.95 25.82
C LEU A 486 26.69 -13.24 24.95
N PRO A 487 25.51 -12.73 25.34
CA PRO A 487 24.29 -12.91 24.56
C PRO A 487 24.35 -12.05 23.30
N LEU A 488 23.97 -12.64 22.17
CA LEU A 488 23.84 -11.99 20.87
C LEU A 488 22.43 -12.26 20.31
N PRO A 489 21.88 -11.40 19.43
CA PRO A 489 20.59 -11.64 18.80
C PRO A 489 20.56 -12.96 18.01
N ALA A 490 19.37 -13.57 17.89
CA ALA A 490 19.21 -14.79 17.09
C ALA A 490 19.60 -14.53 15.62
N GLY A 491 20.52 -15.33 15.09
CA GLY A 491 21.08 -15.17 13.74
C GLY A 491 22.25 -14.19 13.63
N PHE A 492 22.66 -13.50 14.70
CA PHE A 492 23.79 -12.57 14.68
C PHE A 492 25.14 -13.30 14.64
N ARG A 493 25.95 -12.98 13.62
CA ARG A 493 27.25 -13.59 13.32
C ARG A 493 28.38 -12.58 13.58
N PRO A 494 28.97 -12.54 14.78
CA PRO A 494 30.01 -11.57 15.09
C PRO A 494 31.25 -11.82 14.20
N GLN A 495 31.63 -10.81 13.41
CA GLN A 495 32.77 -10.87 12.50
C GLN A 495 33.96 -10.01 12.96
N GLN A 496 33.71 -8.82 13.50
CA GLN A 496 34.75 -7.90 13.97
C GLN A 496 34.40 -7.36 15.38
N VAL A 497 35.42 -7.15 16.20
CA VAL A 497 35.38 -6.48 17.51
C VAL A 497 36.12 -5.15 17.43
N LEU A 498 35.56 -4.08 17.98
CA LEU A 498 36.21 -2.77 18.04
C LEU A 498 35.99 -2.09 19.39
N ALA A 499 37.06 -1.58 20.00
CA ALA A 499 36.98 -0.66 21.12
C ALA A 499 36.68 0.76 20.60
N TRP A 500 35.58 1.36 21.08
CA TRP A 500 35.13 2.71 20.73
C TRP A 500 34.87 3.50 22.02
N GLY A 501 35.90 4.24 22.47
CA GLY A 501 35.90 4.92 23.75
C GLY A 501 35.75 3.95 24.92
N GLN A 502 34.66 4.06 25.68
CA GLN A 502 34.32 3.19 26.82
C GLN A 502 33.30 2.10 26.46
N LYS A 503 33.12 1.82 25.16
CA LYS A 503 32.18 0.84 24.61
C LYS A 503 32.91 -0.13 23.68
N LEU A 504 32.41 -1.36 23.62
CA LEU A 504 32.78 -2.30 22.57
C LEU A 504 31.68 -2.30 21.51
N LEU A 505 32.08 -2.22 20.25
CA LEU A 505 31.21 -2.48 19.10
C LEU A 505 31.54 -3.87 18.54
N VAL A 506 30.50 -4.59 18.13
CA VAL A 506 30.60 -5.90 17.50
C VAL A 506 29.79 -5.87 16.21
N LEU A 507 30.47 -6.15 15.10
CA LEU A 507 29.93 -6.05 13.75
C LEU A 507 29.50 -7.42 13.22
N ASP A 508 28.39 -7.44 12.49
CA ASP A 508 27.91 -8.54 11.64
C ASP A 508 27.55 -7.91 10.28
N PRO A 509 28.29 -8.18 9.19
CA PRO A 509 28.01 -7.59 7.89
C PRO A 509 26.67 -8.02 7.27
N GLU A 510 26.03 -9.08 7.77
CA GLU A 510 24.67 -9.48 7.37
C GLU A 510 23.59 -8.59 8.03
N GLN A 511 23.94 -7.68 8.96
CA GLN A 511 22.98 -6.87 9.73
C GLN A 511 23.30 -5.37 9.81
N PRO A 512 22.28 -4.49 9.81
CA PRO A 512 22.46 -3.03 9.81
C PRO A 512 22.76 -2.42 11.19
N ALA A 513 22.77 -3.21 12.26
CA ALA A 513 22.88 -2.73 13.63
C ALA A 513 24.04 -3.40 14.38
N LEU A 514 25.04 -2.60 14.76
CA LEU A 514 26.21 -3.06 15.50
C LEU A 514 25.83 -3.30 16.97
N GLN A 515 26.13 -4.47 17.50
CA GLN A 515 25.87 -4.74 18.93
C GLN A 515 26.85 -3.95 19.77
N ARG A 516 26.37 -3.33 20.86
CA ARG A 516 27.18 -2.51 21.75
C ARG A 516 27.22 -3.09 23.14
N PHE A 517 28.40 -3.15 23.73
CA PHE A 517 28.62 -3.56 25.12
C PHE A 517 29.38 -2.47 25.88
N ASN A 518 29.23 -2.42 27.20
CA ASN A 518 30.15 -1.65 28.07
C ASN A 518 31.40 -2.49 28.41
N GLY A 519 32.43 -1.86 29.01
CA GLY A 519 33.64 -2.57 29.48
C GLY A 519 33.41 -3.68 30.51
N ASP A 520 32.19 -3.85 31.03
CA ASP A 520 31.81 -4.96 31.91
C ASP A 520 31.16 -6.15 31.19
N GLY A 521 30.99 -6.09 29.86
CA GLY A 521 30.30 -7.14 29.11
C GLY A 521 28.77 -7.13 29.30
N GLN A 522 28.18 -6.01 29.70
CA GLN A 522 26.73 -5.83 29.67
C GLN A 522 26.32 -5.28 28.30
N ALA A 523 25.27 -5.85 27.71
CA ALA A 523 24.73 -5.36 26.44
C ALA A 523 23.99 -4.03 26.64
N GLU A 524 24.21 -3.10 25.71
CA GLU A 524 23.51 -1.82 25.63
C GLU A 524 22.55 -1.80 24.43
N ALA A 525 21.87 -0.67 24.20
CA ALA A 525 21.17 -0.45 22.94
C ALA A 525 22.17 -0.53 21.76
N PRO A 526 21.89 -1.34 20.72
CA PRO A 526 22.79 -1.47 19.57
C PRO A 526 22.89 -0.16 18.81
N LEU A 527 24.06 0.10 18.24
CA LEU A 527 24.29 1.27 17.39
C LEU A 527 23.62 1.05 16.02
N ARG A 528 22.70 1.94 15.67
CA ARG A 528 22.08 2.03 14.34
C ARG A 528 22.62 3.27 13.65
N SER A 529 23.16 3.08 12.45
CA SER A 529 23.61 4.17 11.58
C SER A 529 22.41 4.63 10.73
N ASP A 530 22.01 5.88 10.89
CA ASP A 530 20.97 6.54 10.10
C ASP A 530 21.36 6.63 8.62
N LEU A 531 22.64 6.88 8.33
CA LEU A 531 23.19 6.84 6.97
C LEU A 531 23.14 5.43 6.34
N LEU A 532 23.34 4.37 7.14
CA LEU A 532 23.27 2.98 6.66
C LEU A 532 21.82 2.55 6.43
N GLU A 533 20.91 2.86 7.35
CA GLU A 533 19.47 2.64 7.15
C GLU A 533 18.95 3.43 5.93
N ALA A 534 19.47 4.64 5.68
CA ALA A 534 19.19 5.41 4.46
C ALA A 534 19.66 4.69 3.19
N LEU A 535 20.95 4.35 3.07
CA LEU A 535 21.51 3.65 1.89
C LEU A 535 20.79 2.33 1.60
N ILE A 536 20.49 1.53 2.63
CA ILE A 536 19.74 0.27 2.48
C ILE A 536 18.35 0.56 1.92
N SER A 537 17.65 1.57 2.45
CA SER A 537 16.30 1.94 1.97
C SER A 537 16.31 2.48 0.53
N GLU A 538 17.36 3.17 0.11
CA GLU A 538 17.50 3.66 -1.27
C GLU A 538 17.82 2.52 -2.24
N GLY A 539 18.73 1.60 -1.86
CA GLY A 539 19.00 0.37 -2.60
C GLY A 539 17.78 -0.55 -2.70
N GLU A 540 16.92 -0.60 -1.69
CA GLU A 540 15.61 -1.28 -1.76
C GLU A 540 14.64 -0.59 -2.72
N ARG A 541 14.47 0.74 -2.63
CA ARG A 541 13.60 1.51 -3.53
C ARG A 541 14.04 1.38 -4.99
N ALA A 542 15.34 1.46 -5.26
CA ALA A 542 15.90 1.30 -6.61
C ALA A 542 15.62 -0.11 -7.17
N ARG A 543 15.87 -1.17 -6.39
CA ARG A 543 15.57 -2.56 -6.78
C ARG A 543 14.06 -2.80 -6.97
N TRP A 544 13.21 -2.19 -6.15
CA TRP A 544 11.74 -2.29 -6.28
C TRP A 544 11.22 -1.56 -7.54
N LEU A 545 11.68 -0.33 -7.79
CA LEU A 545 11.35 0.42 -9.01
C LEU A 545 11.84 -0.31 -10.27
N TRP A 546 13.06 -0.84 -10.25
CA TRP A 546 13.58 -1.66 -11.34
C TRP A 546 12.76 -2.94 -11.53
N GLY A 547 12.36 -3.60 -10.43
CA GLY A 547 11.44 -4.74 -10.43
C GLY A 547 10.10 -4.44 -11.11
N LEU A 548 9.46 -3.32 -10.75
CA LEU A 548 8.20 -2.88 -11.36
C LEU A 548 8.37 -2.50 -12.84
N LEU A 549 9.40 -1.72 -13.19
CA LEU A 549 9.70 -1.37 -14.59
C LEU A 549 9.94 -2.63 -15.43
N TRP A 550 10.62 -3.62 -14.86
CA TRP A 550 10.87 -4.91 -15.49
C TRP A 550 9.58 -5.73 -15.69
N GLN A 551 8.73 -5.83 -14.65
CA GLN A 551 7.44 -6.50 -14.73
C GLN A 551 6.50 -5.80 -15.74
N ALA A 552 6.50 -4.47 -15.78
CA ALA A 552 5.75 -3.68 -16.76
C ALA A 552 6.24 -3.94 -18.20
N LEU A 553 7.55 -4.01 -18.43
CA LEU A 553 8.13 -4.35 -19.73
C LEU A 553 7.75 -5.77 -20.18
N VAL A 554 7.90 -6.77 -19.30
CA VAL A 554 7.56 -8.17 -19.58
C VAL A 554 6.07 -8.34 -19.86
N THR A 555 5.19 -7.75 -19.03
CA THR A 555 3.74 -7.81 -19.24
C THR A 555 3.31 -7.08 -20.52
N ALA A 556 3.88 -5.91 -20.82
CA ALA A 556 3.63 -5.20 -22.08
C ALA A 556 4.05 -6.01 -23.32
N LEU A 557 5.20 -6.69 -23.29
CA LEU A 557 5.66 -7.56 -24.37
C LEU A 557 4.75 -8.80 -24.54
N CYS A 558 4.33 -9.43 -23.44
CA CYS A 558 3.35 -10.52 -23.46
C CYS A 558 1.99 -10.09 -24.06
N LEU A 559 1.47 -8.92 -23.66
CA LEU A 559 0.23 -8.34 -24.18
C LEU A 559 0.36 -7.99 -25.67
N LEU A 560 1.49 -7.43 -26.09
CA LEU A 560 1.79 -7.11 -27.49
C LEU A 560 1.82 -8.37 -28.35
N ALA A 561 2.52 -9.42 -27.89
CA ALA A 561 2.59 -10.71 -28.58
C ALA A 561 1.21 -11.39 -28.68
N ALA A 562 0.46 -11.47 -27.58
CA ALA A 562 -0.88 -12.06 -27.56
C ALA A 562 -1.88 -11.29 -28.44
N GLY A 563 -1.87 -9.96 -28.37
CA GLY A 563 -2.71 -9.09 -29.20
C GLY A 563 -2.38 -9.20 -30.69
N ALA A 564 -1.09 -9.20 -31.04
CA ALA A 564 -0.63 -9.41 -32.43
C ALA A 564 -1.00 -10.80 -32.95
N ALA A 565 -0.85 -11.85 -32.14
CA ALA A 565 -1.24 -13.21 -32.50
C ALA A 565 -2.76 -13.32 -32.75
N ALA A 566 -3.58 -12.75 -31.86
CA ALA A 566 -5.03 -12.72 -32.00
C ALA A 566 -5.49 -11.95 -33.26
N LEU A 567 -4.86 -10.81 -33.56
CA LEU A 567 -5.12 -10.04 -34.79
C LEU A 567 -4.66 -10.80 -36.05
N SER A 568 -3.50 -11.48 -36.01
CA SER A 568 -3.03 -12.35 -37.09
C SER A 568 -4.02 -13.49 -37.37
N TYR A 569 -4.54 -14.14 -36.33
CA TYR A 569 -5.56 -15.16 -36.42
C TYR A 569 -6.89 -14.61 -36.97
N LEU A 570 -7.34 -13.45 -36.50
CA LEU A 570 -8.54 -12.79 -37.02
C LEU A 570 -8.45 -12.51 -38.53
N GLN A 571 -7.31 -11.98 -38.98
CA GLN A 571 -7.07 -11.71 -40.40
C GLN A 571 -6.93 -13.01 -41.22
N HIS A 572 -6.46 -14.09 -40.62
CA HIS A 572 -6.50 -15.42 -41.21
C HIS A 572 -7.94 -15.90 -41.46
N LEU A 573 -8.84 -15.74 -40.47
CA LEU A 573 -10.24 -16.14 -40.60
C LEU A 573 -10.98 -15.29 -41.65
N ARG A 574 -10.76 -13.96 -41.65
CA ARG A 574 -11.24 -13.06 -42.73
C ARG A 574 -10.78 -13.53 -44.11
N GLY A 575 -9.53 -13.97 -44.25
CA GLY A 575 -8.97 -14.48 -45.50
C GLY A 575 -9.56 -15.80 -46.00
N ILE A 576 -10.36 -16.49 -45.19
CA ILE A 576 -11.10 -17.72 -45.52
C ILE A 576 -12.60 -17.42 -45.72
N ALA A 577 -13.20 -16.58 -44.87
CA ALA A 577 -14.66 -16.40 -44.78
C ALA A 577 -15.31 -15.58 -45.91
N PHE A 578 -14.51 -14.85 -46.69
CA PHE A 578 -14.98 -13.95 -47.75
C PHE A 578 -14.41 -14.36 -49.12
N ASN A 579 -15.26 -14.97 -49.95
CA ASN A 579 -14.96 -15.29 -51.35
C ASN A 579 -15.48 -14.15 -52.26
N PRO A 580 -14.61 -13.41 -52.98
CA PRO A 580 -15.03 -12.22 -53.73
C PRO A 580 -15.88 -12.53 -54.96
N GLY A 581 -15.91 -13.80 -55.43
CA GLY A 581 -16.67 -14.21 -56.62
C GLY A 581 -18.18 -14.44 -56.38
N GLN A 582 -18.64 -14.45 -55.12
CA GLN A 582 -20.05 -14.75 -54.78
C GLN A 582 -20.88 -13.50 -54.44
N LEU A 583 -20.22 -12.37 -54.11
CA LEU A 583 -20.83 -11.11 -53.71
C LEU A 583 -21.69 -10.50 -54.82
N ARG A 584 -22.99 -10.31 -54.57
CA ARG A 584 -23.87 -9.46 -55.41
C ARG A 584 -24.42 -8.30 -54.59
N GLY A 585 -25.11 -7.36 -55.24
CA GLY A 585 -25.94 -6.38 -54.52
C GLY A 585 -27.25 -7.02 -54.05
N ALA A 586 -27.92 -6.36 -53.10
CA ALA A 586 -29.32 -6.62 -52.82
C ALA A 586 -30.21 -6.12 -53.99
N GLU A 587 -31.24 -6.90 -54.31
CA GLU A 587 -32.27 -6.52 -55.29
C GLU A 587 -33.26 -5.52 -54.65
N PRO A 588 -33.76 -4.50 -55.38
CA PRO A 588 -34.64 -3.47 -54.80
C PRO A 588 -35.97 -4.02 -54.29
N ILE A 589 -36.40 -3.56 -53.09
CA ILE A 589 -37.70 -3.92 -52.48
C ILE A 589 -38.88 -3.13 -53.10
N GLU A 590 -38.61 -2.07 -53.87
CA GLU A 590 -39.52 -0.96 -54.18
C GLU A 590 -40.78 -1.32 -55.02
N GLY A 591 -40.92 -2.56 -55.47
CA GLY A 591 -42.15 -3.10 -56.11
C GLY A 591 -42.82 -4.26 -55.37
N GLY A 592 -42.34 -4.64 -54.18
CA GLY A 592 -42.74 -5.89 -53.48
C GLY A 592 -43.13 -5.76 -52.01
N GLY A 593 -43.18 -4.55 -51.44
CA GLY A 593 -43.36 -4.29 -50.00
C GLY A 593 -44.51 -5.08 -49.36
N ASP A 594 -45.70 -4.99 -49.92
CA ASP A 594 -46.92 -5.62 -49.38
C ASP A 594 -46.94 -7.16 -49.49
N ARG A 595 -45.97 -7.76 -50.19
CA ARG A 595 -45.82 -9.22 -50.33
C ARG A 595 -44.82 -9.83 -49.35
N ILE A 596 -44.17 -9.02 -48.50
CA ILE A 596 -43.18 -9.49 -47.54
C ILE A 596 -43.86 -9.87 -46.23
N VAL A 597 -43.86 -11.17 -45.91
CA VAL A 597 -44.30 -11.66 -44.60
C VAL A 597 -43.16 -11.49 -43.60
N TRP A 598 -43.25 -10.49 -42.74
CA TRP A 598 -42.28 -10.25 -41.66
C TRP A 598 -42.52 -11.17 -40.46
N LEU A 599 -41.46 -11.76 -39.90
CA LEU A 599 -41.54 -12.53 -38.67
C LEU A 599 -41.60 -11.61 -37.44
N ASP A 600 -42.41 -12.00 -36.46
CA ASP A 600 -42.56 -11.30 -35.19
C ASP A 600 -41.27 -11.38 -34.36
N ARG A 601 -41.03 -10.35 -33.55
CA ARG A 601 -40.00 -10.41 -32.50
C ARG A 601 -40.56 -11.12 -31.27
N SER A 602 -39.78 -12.04 -30.71
CA SER A 602 -40.17 -12.78 -29.51
C SER A 602 -40.40 -11.85 -28.32
N PRO A 603 -41.63 -11.74 -27.77
CA PRO A 603 -41.92 -10.87 -26.62
C PRO A 603 -41.22 -11.34 -25.34
N ALA A 604 -40.66 -12.55 -25.34
CA ALA A 604 -39.91 -13.11 -24.23
C ALA A 604 -38.45 -12.62 -24.15
N ARG A 605 -37.86 -12.07 -25.23
CA ARG A 605 -36.44 -11.70 -25.33
C ARG A 605 -36.02 -10.73 -24.21
N ASP A 606 -36.55 -9.51 -24.26
CA ASP A 606 -36.28 -8.42 -23.32
C ASP A 606 -36.49 -8.79 -21.85
N PRO A 607 -37.65 -9.34 -21.41
CA PRO A 607 -37.86 -9.66 -20.01
C PRO A 607 -36.95 -10.78 -19.50
N ARG A 608 -36.57 -11.76 -20.35
CA ARG A 608 -35.58 -12.80 -19.99
C ARG A 608 -34.17 -12.21 -19.84
N LEU A 609 -33.71 -11.40 -20.79
CA LEU A 609 -32.40 -10.74 -20.70
C LEU A 609 -32.32 -9.80 -19.49
N ARG A 610 -33.36 -8.98 -19.25
CA ARG A 610 -33.45 -8.13 -18.05
C ARG A 610 -33.55 -8.93 -16.75
N ARG A 611 -33.86 -10.24 -16.76
CA ARG A 611 -33.76 -11.13 -15.59
C ARG A 611 -32.31 -11.60 -15.41
N LEU A 612 -31.66 -12.05 -16.50
CA LEU A 612 -30.26 -12.51 -16.47
C LEU A 612 -29.29 -11.41 -16.01
N THR A 613 -29.42 -10.17 -16.49
CA THR A 613 -28.56 -9.06 -16.03
C THR A 613 -28.72 -8.75 -14.55
N ARG A 614 -29.94 -8.90 -13.98
CA ARG A 614 -30.18 -8.73 -12.54
C ARG A 614 -29.63 -9.87 -11.70
N LEU A 615 -29.70 -11.11 -12.21
CA LEU A 615 -29.07 -12.28 -11.56
C LEU A 615 -27.55 -12.13 -11.57
N TYR A 616 -26.96 -11.78 -12.73
CA TYR A 616 -25.52 -11.54 -12.84
C TYR A 616 -25.04 -10.46 -11.87
N LEU A 617 -25.72 -9.31 -11.82
CA LEU A 617 -25.36 -8.22 -10.90
C LEU A 617 -25.45 -8.65 -9.42
N ALA A 618 -26.47 -9.43 -9.04
CA ALA A 618 -26.58 -9.96 -7.69
C ALA A 618 -25.42 -10.92 -7.34
N CYS A 619 -25.05 -11.82 -8.27
CA CYS A 619 -23.90 -12.71 -8.08
C CYS A 619 -22.56 -11.93 -8.03
N ALA A 620 -22.39 -10.90 -8.85
CA ALA A 620 -21.20 -10.04 -8.84
C ALA A 620 -21.06 -9.28 -7.50
N CYS A 621 -22.16 -8.72 -6.98
CA CYS A 621 -22.17 -8.10 -5.65
C CYS A 621 -21.85 -9.12 -4.54
N LEU A 622 -22.37 -10.34 -4.63
CA LEU A 622 -22.08 -11.40 -3.65
C LEU A 622 -20.60 -11.84 -3.70
N ALA A 623 -20.01 -11.95 -4.89
CA ALA A 623 -18.58 -12.26 -5.06
C ALA A 623 -17.67 -11.16 -4.47
N LEU A 624 -18.02 -9.88 -4.66
CA LEU A 624 -17.29 -8.75 -4.06
C LEU A 624 -17.41 -8.75 -2.53
N VAL A 625 -18.61 -9.01 -1.98
CA VAL A 625 -18.80 -9.15 -0.53
C VAL A 625 -18.00 -10.33 0.03
N ALA A 626 -17.95 -11.47 -0.67
CA ALA A 626 -17.15 -12.62 -0.27
C ALA A 626 -15.64 -12.30 -0.27
N ALA A 627 -15.13 -11.58 -1.28
CA ALA A 627 -13.73 -11.15 -1.34
C ALA A 627 -13.36 -10.19 -0.20
N ILE A 628 -14.27 -9.27 0.17
CA ILE A 628 -14.09 -8.36 1.32
C ILE A 628 -14.04 -9.14 2.64
N ILE A 629 -14.94 -10.12 2.82
CA ILE A 629 -14.96 -11.00 4.01
C ILE A 629 -13.67 -11.83 4.11
N ALA A 630 -13.18 -12.33 2.97
CA ALA A 630 -11.94 -13.09 2.87
C ALA A 630 -10.65 -12.24 2.99
N ARG A 631 -10.76 -10.91 3.19
CA ARG A 631 -9.64 -9.95 3.27
C ARG A 631 -8.69 -10.03 2.06
N VAL A 632 -9.26 -10.19 0.86
CA VAL A 632 -8.52 -10.18 -0.39
C VAL A 632 -7.81 -8.83 -0.58
N ASP A 633 -6.55 -8.89 -1.03
CA ASP A 633 -5.69 -7.74 -1.29
C ASP A 633 -6.26 -6.73 -2.30
N VAL A 634 -5.78 -5.49 -2.26
CA VAL A 634 -6.21 -4.35 -3.08
C VAL A 634 -6.03 -4.61 -4.58
N HIS A 635 -4.90 -5.19 -5.02
CA HIS A 635 -4.64 -5.49 -6.44
C HIS A 635 -5.60 -6.58 -6.93
N HIS A 636 -5.78 -7.62 -6.11
CA HIS A 636 -6.70 -8.72 -6.37
C HIS A 636 -8.17 -8.27 -6.39
N MET A 637 -8.56 -7.32 -5.52
CA MET A 637 -9.88 -6.69 -5.50
C MET A 637 -10.12 -5.84 -6.76
N ALA A 638 -9.13 -5.07 -7.20
CA ALA A 638 -9.19 -4.29 -8.43
C ALA A 638 -9.31 -5.19 -9.67
N ALA A 639 -8.54 -6.28 -9.73
CA ALA A 639 -8.66 -7.30 -10.78
C ALA A 639 -10.06 -7.92 -10.82
N LEU A 640 -10.62 -8.30 -9.66
CA LEU A 640 -11.97 -8.86 -9.56
C LEU A 640 -13.06 -7.87 -10.05
N LEU A 641 -12.95 -6.59 -9.70
CA LEU A 641 -13.86 -5.53 -10.17
C LEU A 641 -13.82 -5.39 -11.71
N VAL A 642 -12.61 -5.36 -12.30
CA VAL A 642 -12.43 -5.27 -13.76
C VAL A 642 -13.00 -6.51 -14.45
N LEU A 643 -12.68 -7.71 -13.94
CA LEU A 643 -13.18 -8.99 -14.46
C LEU A 643 -14.72 -9.03 -14.48
N LEU A 644 -15.38 -8.58 -13.41
CA LEU A 644 -16.84 -8.57 -13.29
C LEU A 644 -17.50 -7.49 -14.17
N ALA A 645 -16.80 -6.40 -14.51
CA ALA A 645 -17.32 -5.33 -15.35
C ALA A 645 -17.50 -5.76 -16.82
N GLY A 646 -16.60 -6.61 -17.35
CA GLY A 646 -16.65 -7.08 -18.74
C GLY A 646 -17.98 -7.74 -19.14
N PRO A 647 -18.43 -8.80 -18.44
CA PRO A 647 -19.71 -9.45 -18.73
C PRO A 647 -20.92 -8.56 -18.44
N ALA A 648 -20.83 -7.63 -17.47
CA ALA A 648 -21.88 -6.62 -17.25
C ALA A 648 -22.05 -5.70 -18.46
N GLY A 649 -20.93 -5.21 -19.03
CA GLY A 649 -20.91 -4.44 -20.27
C GLY A 649 -21.45 -5.23 -21.47
N ALA A 650 -21.06 -6.50 -21.60
CA ALA A 650 -21.54 -7.39 -22.65
C ALA A 650 -23.06 -7.62 -22.59
N LEU A 651 -23.60 -7.89 -21.39
CA LEU A 651 -25.03 -8.02 -21.15
C LEU A 651 -25.78 -6.70 -21.43
N GLY A 652 -25.22 -5.57 -21.03
CA GLY A 652 -25.79 -4.24 -21.27
C GLY A 652 -25.83 -3.87 -22.76
N LEU A 653 -24.79 -4.21 -23.52
CA LEU A 653 -24.72 -4.01 -24.97
C LEU A 653 -25.72 -4.92 -25.70
N TYR A 654 -25.80 -6.21 -25.32
CA TYR A 654 -26.74 -7.15 -25.93
C TYR A 654 -28.22 -6.83 -25.61
N LEU A 655 -28.50 -6.27 -24.43
CA LEU A 655 -29.81 -5.70 -24.08
C LEU A 655 -30.22 -4.51 -24.96
N ARG A 656 -29.25 -3.68 -25.38
CA ARG A 656 -29.50 -2.50 -26.22
C ARG A 656 -29.54 -2.80 -27.71
N SER A 657 -29.04 -3.97 -28.14
CA SER A 657 -28.90 -4.26 -29.57
C SER A 657 -30.21 -4.77 -30.19
N PRO A 658 -30.64 -4.22 -31.36
CA PRO A 658 -31.71 -4.82 -32.13
C PRO A 658 -31.28 -6.20 -32.65
N ALA A 659 -32.23 -7.13 -32.79
CA ALA A 659 -31.95 -8.49 -33.26
C ALA A 659 -31.94 -8.63 -34.80
N GLY A 660 -32.07 -7.52 -35.52
CA GLY A 660 -32.41 -7.51 -36.95
C GLY A 660 -33.91 -7.71 -37.20
N HIS A 661 -34.24 -8.06 -38.44
CA HIS A 661 -35.55 -8.54 -38.89
C HIS A 661 -35.37 -9.64 -39.95
N ILE A 662 -36.38 -10.49 -40.10
CA ILE A 662 -36.46 -11.52 -41.15
C ILE A 662 -37.82 -11.35 -41.84
N GLY A 663 -37.81 -11.28 -43.17
CA GLY A 663 -39.00 -11.33 -44.01
C GLY A 663 -38.93 -12.48 -45.01
N VAL A 664 -40.08 -12.99 -45.42
CA VAL A 664 -40.21 -14.04 -46.45
C VAL A 664 -40.90 -13.44 -47.68
N LEU A 665 -40.34 -13.70 -48.86
CA LEU A 665 -40.85 -13.23 -50.16
C LEU A 665 -40.77 -14.38 -51.18
N GLY A 666 -41.82 -15.21 -51.22
CA GLY A 666 -41.82 -16.46 -51.98
C GLY A 666 -40.71 -17.41 -51.48
N ASP A 667 -39.97 -18.03 -52.40
CA ASP A 667 -38.81 -18.89 -52.09
C ASP A 667 -37.52 -18.12 -51.69
N SER A 668 -37.59 -16.79 -51.50
CA SER A 668 -36.46 -15.97 -51.03
C SER A 668 -36.65 -15.44 -49.61
N LEU A 669 -35.56 -15.42 -48.83
CA LEU A 669 -35.48 -14.74 -47.54
C LEU A 669 -34.95 -13.32 -47.71
N LEU A 670 -35.58 -12.37 -47.01
CA LEU A 670 -35.11 -11.02 -46.81
C LEU A 670 -34.54 -10.89 -45.39
N LEU A 671 -33.21 -10.77 -45.28
CA LEU A 671 -32.54 -10.51 -44.00
C LEU A 671 -32.27 -9.02 -43.82
N VAL A 672 -32.43 -8.53 -42.59
CA VAL A 672 -32.06 -7.16 -42.19
C VAL A 672 -31.20 -7.22 -40.93
N ASP A 673 -29.92 -6.83 -41.03
CA ASP A 673 -28.96 -6.83 -39.91
C ASP A 673 -29.23 -5.66 -38.93
N HIS A 674 -28.59 -5.69 -37.75
CA HIS A 674 -28.66 -4.68 -36.68
C HIS A 674 -28.29 -3.24 -37.12
N ARG A 675 -27.76 -3.05 -38.34
CA ARG A 675 -27.45 -1.76 -38.96
C ARG A 675 -28.56 -1.21 -39.88
N ASN A 676 -29.70 -1.90 -39.99
CA ASN A 676 -30.73 -1.65 -41.00
C ASN A 676 -30.20 -1.79 -42.44
N THR A 677 -29.26 -2.72 -42.68
CA THR A 677 -28.82 -3.12 -44.03
C THR A 677 -29.50 -4.42 -44.42
N TYR A 678 -30.07 -4.47 -45.63
CA TYR A 678 -30.86 -5.59 -46.12
C TYR A 678 -30.21 -6.37 -47.25
N HIS A 679 -30.55 -7.66 -47.36
CA HIS A 679 -30.27 -8.49 -48.53
C HIS A 679 -31.37 -9.53 -48.76
N LEU A 680 -31.83 -9.65 -50.01
CA LEU A 680 -32.73 -10.73 -50.48
C LEU A 680 -31.91 -11.91 -51.02
N GLY A 681 -32.34 -13.15 -50.80
CA GLY A 681 -31.73 -14.33 -51.42
C GLY A 681 -32.40 -15.66 -51.09
N GLY A 682 -32.33 -16.61 -52.03
CA GLY A 682 -32.88 -17.97 -51.91
C GLY A 682 -31.85 -19.07 -52.15
N GLY A 683 -32.22 -20.31 -51.82
CA GLY A 683 -31.42 -21.52 -52.04
C GLY A 683 -30.00 -21.42 -51.49
N ALA A 684 -29.01 -21.87 -52.28
CA ALA A 684 -27.58 -21.91 -51.90
C ALA A 684 -26.94 -20.54 -51.56
N ARG A 685 -27.65 -19.42 -51.73
CA ARG A 685 -27.22 -18.09 -51.27
C ARG A 685 -27.54 -17.83 -49.79
N ILE A 686 -28.46 -18.60 -49.20
CA ILE A 686 -28.73 -18.62 -47.77
C ILE A 686 -27.61 -19.41 -47.10
N LEU A 687 -26.99 -18.80 -46.09
CA LEU A 687 -25.88 -19.38 -45.34
C LEU A 687 -26.30 -19.50 -43.86
N TYR A 688 -26.07 -20.65 -43.23
CA TYR A 688 -26.53 -20.87 -41.86
C TYR A 688 -25.54 -21.63 -40.97
N HIS A 689 -25.58 -21.35 -39.66
CA HIS A 689 -24.94 -22.16 -38.62
C HIS A 689 -25.59 -21.92 -37.25
N GLY A 690 -26.26 -22.95 -36.71
CA GLY A 690 -26.96 -22.82 -35.42
C GLY A 690 -27.97 -21.67 -35.46
N TRP A 691 -27.85 -20.71 -34.55
CA TRP A 691 -28.75 -19.55 -34.44
C TRP A 691 -28.37 -18.36 -35.34
N PHE A 692 -27.49 -18.56 -36.33
CA PHE A 692 -27.07 -17.52 -37.28
C PHE A 692 -27.55 -17.83 -38.70
N LEU A 693 -28.22 -16.84 -39.31
CA LEU A 693 -28.69 -16.83 -40.69
C LEU A 693 -28.03 -15.66 -41.43
N MET A 694 -27.53 -15.90 -42.63
CA MET A 694 -26.62 -14.99 -43.32
C MET A 694 -26.86 -15.00 -44.83
N ILE A 695 -26.79 -13.82 -45.47
CA ILE A 695 -26.76 -13.66 -46.94
C ILE A 695 -25.65 -12.65 -47.25
N ASP A 696 -24.59 -13.10 -47.93
CA ASP A 696 -23.32 -12.38 -48.08
C ASP A 696 -22.82 -11.78 -46.74
N ASP A 697 -22.79 -10.45 -46.56
CA ASP A 697 -22.38 -9.81 -45.29
C ASP A 697 -23.54 -9.62 -44.30
N VAL A 698 -24.81 -9.68 -44.75
CA VAL A 698 -25.98 -9.40 -43.92
C VAL A 698 -26.28 -10.61 -43.04
N LEU A 699 -26.20 -10.43 -41.74
CA LEU A 699 -26.32 -11.48 -40.73
C LEU A 699 -27.48 -11.18 -39.78
N VAL A 700 -28.24 -12.20 -39.39
CA VAL A 700 -29.30 -12.13 -38.39
C VAL A 700 -29.10 -13.25 -37.37
N HIS A 701 -29.26 -12.91 -36.09
CA HIS A 701 -29.11 -13.83 -34.97
C HIS A 701 -30.47 -14.20 -34.39
N ALA A 702 -30.94 -15.40 -34.70
CA ALA A 702 -32.25 -15.93 -34.33
C ALA A 702 -32.41 -16.20 -32.82
N GLY A 703 -31.30 -16.37 -32.10
CA GLY A 703 -31.25 -16.58 -30.65
C GLY A 703 -31.34 -18.04 -30.20
N PRO A 704 -30.61 -18.43 -29.14
CA PRO A 704 -30.77 -19.74 -28.49
C PRO A 704 -32.07 -19.76 -27.65
N ALA A 705 -32.61 -20.95 -27.36
CA ALA A 705 -33.88 -21.14 -26.65
C ALA A 705 -33.99 -20.41 -25.28
N TRP A 706 -32.87 -20.07 -24.63
CA TRP A 706 -32.87 -19.26 -23.40
C TRP A 706 -33.11 -17.76 -23.65
N ALA A 707 -32.71 -17.22 -24.80
CA ALA A 707 -32.97 -15.85 -25.26
C ALA A 707 -33.29 -15.79 -26.77
N PRO A 708 -34.44 -16.35 -27.20
CA PRO A 708 -34.84 -16.36 -28.61
C PRO A 708 -35.16 -14.92 -29.08
N ALA A 709 -34.78 -14.60 -30.31
CA ALA A 709 -35.08 -13.31 -30.94
C ALA A 709 -36.43 -13.31 -31.68
N PHE A 710 -36.80 -14.45 -32.25
CA PHE A 710 -38.06 -14.68 -32.96
C PHE A 710 -38.80 -15.89 -32.33
N PRO A 711 -40.12 -16.07 -32.52
CA PRO A 711 -40.83 -17.26 -32.08
C PRO A 711 -40.28 -18.53 -32.74
N GLU A 712 -40.07 -19.56 -31.93
CA GLU A 712 -39.51 -20.87 -32.36
C GLU A 712 -40.39 -21.50 -33.45
N SER A 713 -41.72 -21.49 -33.25
CA SER A 713 -42.70 -21.95 -34.24
C SER A 713 -42.67 -21.19 -35.58
N GLN A 714 -42.42 -19.87 -35.58
CA GLN A 714 -42.27 -19.11 -36.83
C GLN A 714 -40.95 -19.44 -37.55
N LEU A 715 -39.86 -19.70 -36.80
CA LEU A 715 -38.59 -20.14 -37.38
C LEU A 715 -38.72 -21.55 -37.98
N GLU A 716 -39.35 -22.49 -37.29
CA GLU A 716 -39.57 -23.85 -37.78
C GLU A 716 -40.50 -23.91 -38.99
N GLN A 717 -41.61 -23.17 -38.98
CA GLN A 717 -42.59 -23.18 -40.07
C GLN A 717 -42.04 -22.53 -41.35
N TRP A 718 -41.35 -21.40 -41.25
CA TRP A 718 -41.00 -20.58 -42.42
C TRP A 718 -39.51 -20.60 -42.77
N ILE A 719 -38.61 -20.62 -41.79
CA ILE A 719 -37.19 -20.36 -42.03
C ILE A 719 -36.37 -21.64 -42.15
N VAL A 720 -36.64 -22.65 -41.33
CA VAL A 720 -35.92 -23.94 -41.37
C VAL A 720 -36.01 -24.63 -42.75
N PRO A 721 -37.18 -24.74 -43.41
CA PRO A 721 -37.28 -25.38 -44.73
C PRO A 721 -36.51 -24.63 -45.83
N MET A 722 -36.39 -23.31 -45.72
CA MET A 722 -35.64 -22.48 -46.67
C MET A 722 -34.14 -22.52 -46.39
N ALA A 723 -33.74 -22.48 -45.11
CA ALA A 723 -32.34 -22.57 -44.69
C ALA A 723 -31.72 -23.94 -44.98
N GLN A 724 -32.49 -25.04 -44.91
CA GLN A 724 -32.03 -26.38 -45.29
C GLN A 724 -31.65 -26.50 -46.78
N ARG A 725 -32.22 -25.66 -47.66
CA ARG A 725 -31.81 -25.53 -49.08
C ARG A 725 -30.56 -24.65 -49.28
N GLY A 726 -30.05 -24.06 -48.19
CA GLY A 726 -28.86 -23.22 -48.16
C GLY A 726 -27.58 -24.00 -47.78
N VAL A 727 -26.45 -23.29 -47.72
CA VAL A 727 -25.15 -23.89 -47.39
C VAL A 727 -24.82 -23.71 -45.91
N ARG A 728 -24.51 -24.82 -45.23
CA ARG A 728 -24.05 -24.81 -43.83
C ARG A 728 -22.59 -24.34 -43.75
N VAL A 729 -22.34 -23.28 -42.98
CA VAL A 729 -21.03 -22.63 -42.87
C VAL A 729 -20.28 -23.08 -41.60
N ASP A 730 -18.94 -23.03 -41.56
CA ASP A 730 -18.15 -23.32 -40.35
C ASP A 730 -18.16 -22.15 -39.33
N ARG A 731 -18.05 -22.50 -38.04
CA ARG A 731 -17.94 -21.58 -36.89
C ARG A 731 -16.90 -20.49 -37.10
N ARG A 732 -15.74 -20.82 -37.70
CA ARG A 732 -14.65 -19.85 -37.94
C ARG A 732 -15.05 -18.77 -38.94
N ALA A 733 -15.81 -19.12 -39.96
CA ALA A 733 -16.30 -18.16 -40.95
C ALA A 733 -17.45 -17.31 -40.39
N VAL A 734 -18.35 -17.89 -39.58
CA VAL A 734 -19.37 -17.14 -38.82
C VAL A 734 -18.71 -16.10 -37.91
N LEU A 735 -17.68 -16.49 -37.14
CA LEU A 735 -16.94 -15.57 -36.28
C LEU A 735 -16.31 -14.42 -37.07
N ALA A 736 -15.69 -14.69 -38.23
CA ALA A 736 -15.11 -13.66 -39.08
C ALA A 736 -16.18 -12.65 -39.59
N ARG A 737 -17.36 -13.15 -39.99
CA ARG A 737 -18.47 -12.27 -40.43
C ARG A 737 -19.14 -11.53 -39.27
N LEU A 738 -19.17 -12.09 -38.05
CA LEU A 738 -19.61 -11.37 -36.85
C LEU A 738 -18.66 -10.22 -36.48
N VAL A 739 -17.33 -10.42 -36.61
CA VAL A 739 -16.33 -9.37 -36.32
C VAL A 739 -16.33 -8.27 -37.38
N GLU A 740 -16.36 -8.63 -38.66
CA GLU A 740 -16.56 -7.66 -39.75
C GLU A 740 -17.95 -6.99 -39.67
N GLY A 741 -18.93 -7.74 -39.17
CA GLY A 741 -20.26 -7.30 -38.78
C GLY A 741 -20.25 -6.25 -37.66
N ARG A 742 -19.19 -6.16 -36.84
CA ARG A 742 -19.22 -5.47 -35.52
C ARG A 742 -20.43 -5.91 -34.69
N HIS A 743 -20.87 -7.15 -34.87
CA HIS A 743 -22.13 -7.63 -34.33
C HIS A 743 -22.09 -7.60 -32.79
N PRO A 744 -23.17 -7.18 -32.11
CA PRO A 744 -23.22 -6.96 -30.66
C PRO A 744 -22.66 -8.11 -29.81
N LEU A 745 -22.88 -9.36 -30.21
CA LEU A 745 -22.32 -10.53 -29.50
C LEU A 745 -20.79 -10.58 -29.50
N VAL A 746 -20.14 -10.17 -30.59
CA VAL A 746 -18.67 -10.12 -30.67
C VAL A 746 -18.10 -8.91 -29.94
N LEU A 747 -18.80 -7.76 -29.98
CA LEU A 747 -18.41 -6.62 -29.15
C LEU A 747 -18.52 -6.96 -27.66
N GLY A 748 -19.57 -7.69 -27.27
CA GLY A 748 -19.74 -8.25 -25.92
C GLY A 748 -18.60 -9.21 -25.54
N ALA A 749 -18.32 -10.21 -26.36
CA ALA A 749 -17.22 -11.16 -26.14
C ALA A 749 -15.85 -10.46 -26.07
N GLY A 750 -15.63 -9.43 -26.89
CA GLY A 750 -14.43 -8.60 -26.88
C GLY A 750 -14.27 -7.82 -25.58
N MET A 751 -15.35 -7.25 -25.01
CA MET A 751 -15.31 -6.61 -23.70
C MET A 751 -15.04 -7.60 -22.56
N VAL A 752 -15.59 -8.82 -22.62
CA VAL A 752 -15.27 -9.87 -21.64
C VAL A 752 -13.80 -10.27 -21.71
N LEU A 753 -13.26 -10.46 -22.92
CA LEU A 753 -11.86 -10.82 -23.10
C LEU A 753 -10.91 -9.69 -22.65
N ALA A 754 -11.20 -8.45 -23.03
CA ALA A 754 -10.41 -7.29 -22.62
C ALA A 754 -10.42 -7.09 -21.10
N ALA A 755 -11.57 -7.28 -20.45
CA ALA A 755 -11.70 -7.24 -19.00
C ALA A 755 -10.91 -8.38 -18.32
N ALA A 756 -10.99 -9.61 -18.84
CA ALA A 756 -10.25 -10.74 -18.29
C ALA A 756 -8.73 -10.58 -18.43
N VAL A 757 -8.27 -10.05 -19.58
CA VAL A 757 -6.84 -9.73 -19.81
C VAL A 757 -6.37 -8.61 -18.88
N ALA A 758 -7.13 -7.51 -18.77
CA ALA A 758 -6.78 -6.41 -17.87
C ALA A 758 -6.78 -6.83 -16.40
N ALA A 759 -7.74 -7.65 -15.96
CA ALA A 759 -7.77 -8.23 -14.63
C ALA A 759 -6.55 -9.13 -14.36
N ALA A 760 -6.18 -10.00 -15.31
CA ALA A 760 -4.98 -10.83 -15.20
C ALA A 760 -3.70 -9.99 -15.14
N SER A 761 -3.59 -8.90 -15.90
CA SER A 761 -2.44 -7.99 -15.80
C SER A 761 -2.37 -7.28 -14.44
N ILE A 762 -3.50 -6.86 -13.87
CA ILE A 762 -3.54 -6.23 -12.54
C ILE A 762 -3.12 -7.24 -11.45
N ALA A 763 -3.60 -8.49 -11.53
CA ALA A 763 -3.23 -9.59 -10.63
C ALA A 763 -1.85 -10.23 -10.91
N LEU A 764 -1.05 -9.63 -11.80
CA LEU A 764 0.36 -9.97 -12.04
C LEU A 764 1.30 -8.78 -11.71
N LEU A 765 0.74 -7.67 -11.22
CA LEU A 765 1.44 -6.44 -10.83
C LEU A 765 1.33 -6.15 -9.32
N GLY A 766 0.77 -7.08 -8.55
CA GLY A 766 0.72 -7.10 -7.09
C GLY A 766 0.58 -8.54 -6.60
#